data_AF-A0A534S837-F1
#
_entry.id   AF-A0A534S837-F1
#
_cell.length_a   1.000
_cell.length_b   1.000
_cell.length_c   1.000
_cell.angle_alpha   90.00
_cell.angle_beta   90.00
_cell.angle_gamma   90.00
#
_symmetry.space_group_name_H-M   'P 1'
#
loop_
_entity.id
_entity.type
_entity.pdbx_description
1 polymer ?
#
loop_
_entity_poly.entity_id
_entity_poly.type
_entity_poly.pdbx_seq_one_letter_code
_entity_poly.pdbx_strand_id
1 'polypeptide(L)'
;MPLVDLHPKTASDARTGLSGVTVGVLTLLWTLVVLLPLQPWPFSVALDAAYPMALAEAFARGLRFGRDVVFTFGPFGFLFQPYYHPQTRCIQLAAWTLFAIAFWYPTLTIARRGLPRVLVLPWMIGLVVVGAVTTEGFLTAFSALLLVFRFYVDRRSLAPGTALLVLVAAWLSLVKFTYFMAMAVTIVAITVDDLRQRRVSRAFLLFVASWSVLWLGAGQRLGDTWSFLRTSVEVAGGYAAMSSTGPYEEVIAAFAVAALLLLLVARTAWRVDGMRALLPTGTLAVVLFLGHKAGFHRHDSHALTTAVILTLAAALYAAALPRPSRGRRTDILSRAVVVTASLGLLWLFTARYLAQGLPEFAARKAQALPGLLANAVELVEDRGELGRRYEANLARIRAEEPIPPATGRVDVYPWKIPVVLAHGLSYDPRPVLQSYVAFTPSLAGLNAEHLLGADAPDSILFEIATIDQRYPSLDDGPSWPVLLTRYDVADASGSFLLLRRRAEPAPYRLVPLATRAVHLGEPTRIPNGGHGPVWATLDIRLTALGRLAELLLRAPKVWLDVATRDGRVQRFRVIPEMARGGFLLSPLVVNTVDFALLASATDPASNALLDLQSVTSMTVVPASGGTLFYRPKVHVSLARLEFPRQQLPLAGDLARLKSLVTLAIGMAHTGVRPDFRVDGRREAVLLAHATSSITVPLPRASARARIGFGMLDGAWQEGRTDGVEFRVSVLRAGQAQPIWSRTLDPLHRPDDRGRQSGWIELPPGGEALQLETLQLGSDSWDWSYWSEITIDDGDAADTSG
;
A
#
# COMPACT_ATOMS: atom_id res chain seq x y z
N MET A 1 -43.18 51.72 -47.99
CA MET A 1 -42.20 52.81 -47.78
C MET A 1 -42.98 54.12 -47.79
N PRO A 2 -42.59 55.19 -47.08
CA PRO A 2 -41.75 55.28 -45.86
C PRO A 2 -42.61 54.93 -44.60
N LEU A 3 -42.37 55.29 -43.32
CA LEU A 3 -41.15 55.69 -42.57
C LEU A 3 -41.22 55.15 -41.10
N VAL A 4 -40.34 55.69 -40.26
CA VAL A 4 -39.96 55.47 -38.85
C VAL A 4 -40.55 56.56 -37.94
N ASP A 5 -40.79 56.27 -36.66
CA ASP A 5 -40.34 57.20 -35.62
C ASP A 5 -39.85 56.48 -34.34
N LEU A 6 -38.90 57.12 -33.66
CA LEU A 6 -38.08 56.57 -32.57
C LEU A 6 -38.49 57.16 -31.21
N HIS A 7 -38.58 56.32 -30.17
CA HIS A 7 -38.32 56.81 -28.82
C HIS A 7 -37.47 55.83 -27.99
N PRO A 8 -36.25 56.22 -27.56
CA PRO A 8 -35.34 55.36 -26.81
C PRO A 8 -35.44 55.56 -25.29
N LYS A 9 -35.78 54.49 -24.55
CA LYS A 9 -35.67 54.40 -23.07
C LYS A 9 -35.48 52.92 -22.67
N THR A 10 -34.46 52.50 -21.92
CA THR A 10 -33.28 53.18 -21.37
C THR A 10 -32.04 52.29 -21.42
N ALA A 11 -30.88 52.89 -21.73
CA ALA A 11 -29.58 52.26 -21.48
C ALA A 11 -29.24 52.34 -19.98
N SER A 12 -29.72 51.38 -19.18
CA SER A 12 -29.41 51.34 -17.74
C SER A 12 -29.41 49.91 -17.16
N ASP A 13 -28.85 48.94 -17.89
CA ASP A 13 -28.36 47.70 -17.27
C ASP A 13 -27.22 47.07 -18.10
N ALA A 14 -26.25 47.89 -18.49
CA ALA A 14 -24.93 47.44 -18.93
C ALA A 14 -24.14 46.86 -17.74
N ARG A 15 -24.67 45.79 -17.12
CA ARG A 15 -24.00 45.11 -16.01
C ARG A 15 -22.76 44.40 -16.51
N THR A 16 -21.65 44.77 -15.89
CA THR A 16 -20.26 44.32 -16.07
C THR A 16 -20.04 42.83 -15.75
N GLY A 17 -20.87 41.95 -16.33
CA GLY A 17 -20.78 40.49 -16.18
C GLY A 17 -20.17 39.83 -17.41
N LEU A 18 -19.24 38.89 -17.17
CA LEU A 18 -18.70 38.02 -18.21
C LEU A 18 -19.81 37.32 -19.00
N SER A 19 -19.63 37.19 -20.32
CA SER A 19 -20.61 36.49 -21.17
C SER A 19 -20.75 35.02 -20.75
N GLY A 20 -21.93 34.44 -20.99
CA GLY A 20 -22.16 33.02 -20.68
C GLY A 20 -21.20 32.07 -21.39
N VAL A 21 -20.73 32.44 -22.59
CA VAL A 21 -19.71 31.73 -23.36
C VAL A 21 -18.35 31.85 -22.68
N THR A 22 -17.94 33.06 -22.31
CA THR A 22 -16.67 33.34 -21.61
C THR A 22 -16.56 32.56 -20.30
N VAL A 23 -17.63 32.53 -19.49
CA VAL A 23 -17.67 31.71 -18.26
C VAL A 23 -17.56 30.21 -18.58
N GLY A 24 -18.16 29.75 -19.69
CA GLY A 24 -18.03 28.36 -20.14
C GLY A 24 -16.59 28.00 -20.49
N VAL A 25 -15.92 28.83 -21.30
CA VAL A 25 -14.53 28.63 -21.72
C VAL A 25 -13.57 28.68 -20.53
N LEU A 26 -13.67 29.71 -19.68
CA LEU A 26 -12.80 29.85 -18.51
C LEU A 26 -12.93 28.67 -17.54
N THR A 27 -14.17 28.20 -17.28
CA THR A 27 -14.39 27.04 -16.42
C THR A 27 -13.94 25.73 -17.05
N LEU A 28 -14.03 25.57 -18.38
CA LEU A 28 -13.50 24.41 -19.09
C LEU A 28 -11.98 24.35 -19.00
N LEU A 29 -11.30 25.46 -19.31
CA LEU A 29 -9.83 25.56 -19.21
C LEU A 29 -9.35 25.29 -17.79
N TRP A 30 -10.00 25.89 -16.78
CA TRP A 30 -9.71 25.60 -15.37
C TRP A 30 -9.89 24.11 -15.02
N THR A 31 -10.99 23.50 -15.45
CA THR A 31 -11.27 22.07 -15.21
C THR A 31 -10.22 21.18 -15.87
N LEU A 32 -9.81 21.50 -17.10
CA LEU A 32 -8.79 20.75 -17.82
C LEU A 32 -7.41 20.87 -17.14
N VAL A 33 -6.92 22.10 -16.90
CA VAL A 33 -5.55 22.29 -16.38
C VAL A 33 -5.39 21.75 -14.95
N VAL A 34 -6.42 21.80 -14.11
CA VAL A 34 -6.34 21.31 -12.72
C VAL A 34 -6.55 19.80 -12.58
N LEU A 35 -7.32 19.16 -13.47
CA LEU A 35 -7.64 17.73 -13.39
C LEU A 35 -6.82 16.83 -14.32
N LEU A 36 -6.29 17.33 -15.44
CA LEU A 36 -5.42 16.51 -16.28
C LEU A 36 -4.10 16.22 -15.52
N PRO A 37 -3.55 15.00 -15.62
CA PRO A 37 -2.27 14.65 -15.04
C PRO A 37 -1.11 15.22 -15.88
N LEU A 38 -1.07 16.54 -16.05
CA LEU A 38 -0.09 17.26 -16.89
C LEU A 38 1.34 17.10 -16.34
N GLN A 39 1.48 17.07 -15.02
CA GLN A 39 2.73 16.77 -14.31
C GLN A 39 2.62 15.37 -13.69
N PRO A 40 3.11 14.31 -14.38
CA PRO A 40 3.04 12.96 -13.82
C PRO A 40 4.07 12.77 -12.70
N TRP A 41 3.80 11.80 -11.81
CA TRP A 41 4.69 11.48 -10.70
C TRP A 41 5.75 10.44 -11.11
N PRO A 42 6.99 10.55 -10.61
CA PRO A 42 8.00 9.50 -10.74
C PRO A 42 7.61 8.30 -9.87
N PHE A 43 7.86 7.08 -10.36
CA PHE A 43 7.71 5.87 -9.55
C PHE A 43 8.71 5.83 -8.41
N SER A 44 8.33 5.21 -7.30
CA SER A 44 9.25 4.86 -6.21
C SER A 44 8.94 3.46 -5.69
N VAL A 45 9.88 2.91 -4.93
CA VAL A 45 9.81 1.58 -4.30
C VAL A 45 9.02 1.57 -2.99
N ALA A 46 8.44 2.72 -2.60
CA ALA A 46 7.54 2.81 -1.46
C ALA A 46 6.25 2.01 -1.71
N LEU A 47 5.69 1.46 -0.63
CA LEU A 47 4.48 0.62 -0.61
C LEU A 47 3.36 1.14 -1.53
N ASP A 48 2.95 2.40 -1.35
CA ASP A 48 1.84 3.04 -2.07
C ASP A 48 2.17 3.40 -3.53
N ALA A 49 3.46 3.43 -3.89
CA ALA A 49 3.95 3.75 -5.23
C ALA A 49 4.28 2.50 -6.08
N ALA A 50 4.27 1.30 -5.48
CA ALA A 50 4.61 0.07 -6.17
C ALA A 50 3.46 -0.51 -7.02
N TYR A 51 2.23 -0.54 -6.51
CA TYR A 51 1.09 -1.09 -7.26
C TYR A 51 0.71 -0.31 -8.53
N PRO A 52 0.82 1.04 -8.62
CA PRO A 52 0.48 1.77 -9.83
C PRO A 52 1.36 1.38 -11.03
N MET A 53 2.65 1.11 -10.78
CA MET A 53 3.56 0.62 -11.82
C MET A 53 3.18 -0.78 -12.29
N ALA A 54 2.87 -1.68 -11.33
CA ALA A 54 2.43 -3.03 -11.63
C ALA A 54 1.12 -3.07 -12.44
N LEU A 55 0.16 -2.18 -12.15
CA LEU A 55 -1.09 -2.07 -12.91
C LEU A 55 -0.88 -1.50 -14.32
N ALA A 56 0.03 -0.54 -14.49
CA ALA A 56 0.38 -0.02 -15.81
C ALA A 56 1.09 -1.07 -16.67
N GLU A 57 2.02 -1.82 -16.08
CA GLU A 57 2.74 -2.91 -16.74
C GLU A 57 1.82 -4.10 -17.07
N ALA A 58 0.91 -4.47 -16.16
CA ALA A 58 -0.08 -5.51 -16.38
C ALA A 58 -1.00 -5.19 -17.58
N PHE A 59 -1.42 -3.94 -17.71
CA PHE A 59 -2.15 -3.48 -18.89
C PHE A 59 -1.27 -3.52 -20.15
N ALA A 60 -0.03 -3.01 -20.08
CA ALA A 60 0.88 -2.96 -21.21
C ALA A 60 1.27 -4.35 -21.76
N ARG A 61 1.36 -5.36 -20.89
CA ARG A 61 1.61 -6.77 -21.25
C ARG A 61 0.34 -7.56 -21.60
N GLY A 62 -0.85 -6.99 -21.43
CA GLY A 62 -2.13 -7.67 -21.70
C GLY A 62 -2.46 -8.79 -20.71
N LEU A 63 -2.02 -8.68 -19.44
CA LEU A 63 -2.35 -9.66 -18.40
C LEU A 63 -3.86 -9.69 -18.11
N ARG A 64 -4.39 -10.87 -17.75
CA ARG A 64 -5.83 -11.07 -17.58
C ARG A 64 -6.26 -10.83 -16.14
N PHE A 65 -7.01 -9.75 -15.92
CA PHE A 65 -7.53 -9.38 -14.61
C PHE A 65 -8.58 -10.39 -14.13
N GLY A 66 -8.47 -10.80 -12.88
CA GLY A 66 -9.23 -11.91 -12.31
C GLY A 66 -8.65 -13.31 -12.56
N ARG A 67 -7.47 -13.41 -13.20
CA ARG A 67 -6.73 -14.66 -13.39
C ARG A 67 -5.24 -14.46 -13.12
N ASP A 68 -4.59 -13.66 -13.96
CA ASP A 68 -3.15 -13.38 -13.90
C ASP A 68 -2.87 -12.18 -12.97
N VAL A 69 -3.85 -11.29 -12.77
CA VAL A 69 -3.81 -10.20 -11.77
C VAL A 69 -5.09 -10.17 -10.93
N VAL A 70 -4.94 -10.23 -9.61
CA VAL A 70 -6.01 -10.13 -8.60
C VAL A 70 -5.67 -9.01 -7.63
N PHE A 71 -6.44 -7.91 -7.71
CA PHE A 71 -6.20 -6.70 -6.93
C PHE A 71 -7.49 -5.90 -6.71
N THR A 72 -7.44 -4.80 -5.95
CA THR A 72 -8.60 -3.90 -5.73
C THR A 72 -8.98 -3.05 -6.96
N PHE A 73 -8.13 -3.08 -8.00
CA PHE A 73 -8.26 -2.32 -9.23
C PHE A 73 -8.45 -3.23 -10.44
N GLY A 74 -9.15 -2.73 -11.46
CA GLY A 74 -9.33 -3.40 -12.75
C GLY A 74 -8.29 -3.01 -13.80
N PRO A 75 -8.51 -3.39 -15.07
CA PRO A 75 -7.55 -3.14 -16.16
C PRO A 75 -7.13 -1.68 -16.34
N PHE A 76 -8.02 -0.73 -16.02
CA PHE A 76 -7.72 0.70 -16.08
C PHE A 76 -7.26 1.29 -14.74
N GLY A 77 -6.80 0.45 -13.80
CA GLY A 77 -6.36 0.85 -12.47
C GLY A 77 -5.24 1.89 -12.45
N PHE A 78 -4.38 1.88 -13.46
CA PHE A 78 -3.32 2.89 -13.67
C PHE A 78 -3.87 4.33 -13.89
N LEU A 79 -5.18 4.51 -14.13
CA LEU A 79 -5.81 5.83 -14.19
C LEU A 79 -5.97 6.49 -12.81
N PHE A 80 -5.87 5.73 -11.72
CA PHE A 80 -6.13 6.23 -10.37
C PHE A 80 -5.06 7.18 -9.83
N GLN A 81 -3.80 7.00 -10.23
CA GLN A 81 -2.68 7.84 -9.81
C GLN A 81 -1.93 8.36 -11.04
N PRO A 82 -1.41 9.60 -11.01
CA PRO A 82 -0.84 10.26 -12.18
C PRO A 82 0.59 9.81 -12.49
N TYR A 83 0.95 8.54 -12.29
CA TYR A 83 2.30 8.07 -12.64
C TYR A 83 2.49 8.00 -14.16
N TYR A 84 3.72 8.24 -14.63
CA TYR A 84 4.06 8.13 -16.05
C TYR A 84 4.51 6.71 -16.39
N HIS A 85 3.86 6.09 -17.37
CA HIS A 85 4.32 4.87 -18.03
C HIS A 85 4.10 5.02 -19.54
N PRO A 86 5.12 4.82 -20.41
CA PRO A 86 5.06 5.23 -21.82
C PRO A 86 3.85 4.63 -22.57
N GLN A 87 3.57 3.35 -22.37
CA GLN A 87 2.55 2.58 -23.07
C GLN A 87 1.12 2.98 -22.67
N THR A 88 0.92 3.51 -21.46
CA THR A 88 -0.43 3.84 -20.94
C THR A 88 -0.73 5.35 -20.94
N ARG A 89 0.29 6.21 -21.11
CA ARG A 89 0.18 7.67 -21.02
C ARG A 89 -0.90 8.28 -21.92
N CYS A 90 -1.00 7.84 -23.18
CA CYS A 90 -2.01 8.36 -24.12
C CYS A 90 -3.44 8.05 -23.65
N ILE A 91 -3.65 6.83 -23.13
CA ILE A 91 -4.94 6.41 -22.56
C ILE A 91 -5.25 7.22 -21.29
N GLN A 92 -4.25 7.45 -20.44
CA GLN A 92 -4.37 8.26 -19.22
C GLN A 92 -4.82 9.69 -19.53
N LEU A 93 -4.20 10.36 -20.51
CA LEU A 93 -4.59 11.72 -20.92
C LEU A 93 -5.97 11.76 -21.60
N ALA A 94 -6.30 10.79 -22.46
CA ALA A 94 -7.60 10.71 -23.11
C ALA A 94 -8.74 10.47 -22.10
N ALA A 95 -8.54 9.54 -21.16
CA ALA A 95 -9.49 9.24 -20.09
C ALA A 95 -9.71 10.44 -19.18
N TRP A 96 -8.64 11.07 -18.68
CA TRP A 96 -8.77 12.24 -17.80
C TRP A 96 -9.35 13.47 -18.52
N THR A 97 -9.12 13.63 -19.82
CA THR A 97 -9.81 14.65 -20.64
C THR A 97 -11.31 14.36 -20.73
N LEU A 98 -11.70 13.10 -20.99
CA LEU A 98 -13.10 12.71 -20.98
C LEU A 98 -13.74 12.91 -19.60
N PHE A 99 -13.05 12.56 -18.51
CA PHE A 99 -13.53 12.76 -17.14
C PHE A 99 -13.69 14.26 -16.84
N ALA A 100 -12.72 15.11 -17.20
CA ALA A 100 -12.81 16.56 -17.03
C ALA A 100 -14.02 17.16 -17.80
N ILE A 101 -14.26 16.75 -19.05
CA ILE A 101 -15.41 17.21 -19.85
C ILE A 101 -16.73 16.68 -19.27
N ALA A 102 -16.76 15.40 -18.85
CA ALA A 102 -17.93 14.76 -18.23
C ALA A 102 -18.26 15.31 -16.85
N PHE A 103 -17.28 15.84 -16.12
CA PHE A 103 -17.51 16.62 -14.91
C PHE A 103 -18.02 18.01 -15.28
N TRP A 104 -17.33 18.72 -16.17
CA TRP A 104 -17.61 20.11 -16.54
C TRP A 104 -19.01 20.33 -17.12
N TYR A 105 -19.40 19.59 -18.17
CA TYR A 105 -20.63 19.89 -18.92
C TYR A 105 -21.92 19.72 -18.09
N PRO A 106 -22.13 18.61 -17.36
CA PRO A 106 -23.28 18.43 -16.47
C PRO A 106 -23.26 19.43 -15.31
N THR A 107 -22.09 19.68 -14.72
CA THR A 107 -21.93 20.57 -13.56
C THR A 107 -22.17 22.04 -13.92
N LEU A 108 -21.69 22.49 -15.09
CA LEU A 108 -22.01 23.82 -15.63
C LEU A 108 -23.50 23.96 -15.97
N THR A 109 -24.14 22.88 -16.41
CA THR A 109 -25.59 22.85 -16.67
C THR A 109 -26.39 22.95 -15.36
N ILE A 110 -25.95 22.27 -14.29
CA ILE A 110 -26.49 22.42 -12.93
C ILE A 110 -26.31 23.88 -12.47
N ALA A 111 -25.11 24.44 -12.56
CA ALA A 111 -24.78 25.80 -12.14
C ALA A 111 -25.69 26.84 -12.82
N ARG A 112 -25.78 26.80 -14.16
CA ARG A 112 -26.55 27.77 -14.96
C ARG A 112 -28.06 27.70 -14.70
N ARG A 113 -28.58 26.55 -14.27
CA ARG A 113 -30.02 26.37 -13.93
C ARG A 113 -30.31 26.71 -12.47
N GLY A 114 -29.45 26.29 -11.54
CA GLY A 114 -29.64 26.48 -10.11
C GLY A 114 -29.29 27.87 -9.61
N LEU A 115 -28.11 28.37 -10.00
CA LEU A 115 -27.45 29.51 -9.37
C LEU A 115 -27.70 30.85 -10.11
N PRO A 116 -27.53 31.99 -9.42
CA PRO A 116 -27.36 33.30 -10.07
C PRO A 116 -26.12 33.31 -10.98
N ARG A 117 -26.18 34.02 -12.13
CA ARG A 117 -25.09 34.05 -13.13
C ARG A 117 -23.73 34.40 -12.55
N VAL A 118 -23.67 35.36 -11.62
CA VAL A 118 -22.44 35.80 -10.95
C VAL A 118 -21.76 34.71 -10.11
N LEU A 119 -22.52 33.73 -9.60
CA LEU A 119 -21.98 32.64 -8.77
C LEU A 119 -21.52 31.43 -9.60
N VAL A 120 -21.84 31.36 -10.89
CA VAL A 120 -21.50 30.19 -11.73
C VAL A 120 -19.99 29.99 -11.84
N LEU A 121 -19.22 31.06 -12.11
CA LEU A 121 -17.76 30.99 -12.23
C LEU A 121 -17.07 30.56 -10.91
N PRO A 122 -17.25 31.26 -9.77
CA PRO A 122 -16.58 30.88 -8.52
C PRO A 122 -17.04 29.51 -7.99
N TRP A 123 -18.30 29.11 -8.21
CA TRP A 123 -18.79 27.79 -7.81
C TRP A 123 -18.15 26.66 -8.63
N MET A 124 -18.02 26.84 -9.96
CA MET A 124 -17.30 25.87 -10.81
C MET A 124 -15.82 25.77 -10.42
N ILE A 125 -15.16 26.91 -10.16
CA ILE A 125 -13.76 26.92 -9.71
C ILE A 125 -13.61 26.16 -8.39
N GLY A 126 -14.45 26.48 -7.39
CA GLY A 126 -14.44 25.85 -6.08
C GLY A 126 -14.70 24.34 -6.11
N LEU A 127 -15.63 23.87 -6.95
CA LEU A 127 -15.88 22.43 -7.12
C LEU A 127 -14.67 21.68 -7.69
N VAL A 128 -13.97 22.26 -8.67
CA VAL A 128 -12.76 21.67 -9.24
C VAL A 128 -11.62 21.64 -8.20
N VAL A 129 -11.48 22.69 -7.37
CA VAL A 129 -10.53 22.69 -6.24
C VAL A 129 -10.86 21.59 -5.24
N VAL A 130 -12.12 21.44 -4.83
CA VAL A 130 -12.55 20.38 -3.90
C VAL A 130 -12.30 18.99 -4.48
N GLY A 131 -12.59 18.78 -5.78
CA GLY A 131 -12.26 17.53 -6.46
C GLY A 131 -10.75 17.24 -6.49
N ALA A 132 -9.93 18.26 -6.70
CA ALA A 132 -8.47 18.12 -6.75
C ALA A 132 -7.81 17.79 -5.40
N VAL A 133 -8.56 17.73 -4.28
CA VAL A 133 -8.05 17.33 -2.94
C VAL A 133 -7.77 15.82 -2.89
N THR A 134 -8.65 14.97 -3.43
CA THR A 134 -8.41 13.52 -3.54
C THR A 134 -8.99 12.95 -4.82
N THR A 135 -8.18 12.18 -5.56
CA THR A 135 -8.65 11.45 -6.75
C THR A 135 -9.81 10.49 -6.40
N GLU A 136 -9.71 9.78 -5.27
CA GLU A 136 -10.76 8.82 -4.88
C GLU A 136 -12.10 9.51 -4.58
N GLY A 137 -12.08 10.65 -3.89
CA GLY A 137 -13.28 11.43 -3.62
C GLY A 137 -13.91 12.00 -4.88
N PHE A 138 -13.08 12.54 -5.78
CA PHE A 138 -13.52 13.08 -7.07
C PHE A 138 -14.14 12.02 -7.98
N LEU A 139 -13.47 10.88 -8.18
CA LEU A 139 -13.95 9.81 -9.05
C LEU A 139 -15.23 9.14 -8.49
N THR A 140 -15.34 8.99 -7.17
CA THR A 140 -16.57 8.48 -6.54
C THR A 140 -17.74 9.48 -6.69
N ALA A 141 -17.47 10.79 -6.66
CA ALA A 141 -18.50 11.82 -6.80
C ALA A 141 -19.19 11.85 -8.17
N PHE A 142 -18.65 11.20 -9.21
CA PHE A 142 -19.38 10.99 -10.48
C PHE A 142 -20.70 10.24 -10.28
N SER A 143 -20.78 9.35 -9.29
CA SER A 143 -22.03 8.64 -8.97
C SER A 143 -23.10 9.61 -8.46
N ALA A 144 -22.71 10.52 -7.55
CA ALA A 144 -23.59 11.59 -7.08
C ALA A 144 -23.96 12.58 -8.21
N LEU A 145 -23.01 12.93 -9.10
CA LEU A 145 -23.27 13.79 -10.25
C LEU A 145 -24.26 13.17 -11.25
N LEU A 146 -24.10 11.88 -11.59
CA LEU A 146 -25.03 11.14 -12.45
C LEU A 146 -26.43 11.06 -11.83
N LEU A 147 -26.50 10.77 -10.53
CA LEU A 147 -27.75 10.72 -9.77
C LEU A 147 -28.46 12.08 -9.74
N VAL A 148 -27.71 13.16 -9.46
CA VAL A 148 -28.23 14.54 -9.50
C VAL A 148 -28.75 14.89 -10.90
N PHE A 149 -27.96 14.61 -11.94
CA PHE A 149 -28.27 15.02 -13.30
C PHE A 149 -29.53 14.30 -13.85
N ARG A 150 -29.62 12.97 -13.70
CA ARG A 150 -30.74 12.16 -14.24
C ARG A 150 -32.07 12.33 -13.47
N PHE A 151 -32.05 12.70 -12.19
CA PHE A 151 -33.29 12.83 -11.40
C PHE A 151 -33.78 14.28 -11.23
N TYR A 152 -32.86 15.26 -11.17
CA TYR A 152 -33.21 16.66 -10.85
C TYR A 152 -32.91 17.66 -11.98
N VAL A 153 -32.12 17.29 -12.98
CA VAL A 153 -31.73 18.21 -14.08
C VAL A 153 -32.41 17.83 -15.39
N ASP A 154 -32.22 16.61 -15.88
CA ASP A 154 -32.77 16.15 -17.16
C ASP A 154 -33.31 14.72 -17.04
N ARG A 155 -34.65 14.63 -17.01
CA ARG A 155 -35.39 13.36 -16.81
C ARG A 155 -35.60 12.57 -18.12
N ARG A 156 -34.98 12.98 -19.23
CA ARG A 156 -34.95 12.15 -20.45
C ARG A 156 -34.11 10.91 -20.19
N SER A 157 -34.56 9.75 -20.68
CA SER A 157 -33.93 8.45 -20.41
C SER A 157 -32.45 8.38 -20.81
N LEU A 158 -32.04 9.15 -21.83
CA LEU A 158 -30.65 9.32 -22.22
C LEU A 158 -30.38 10.73 -22.76
N ALA A 159 -30.43 11.74 -21.88
CA ALA A 159 -29.95 13.09 -22.21
C ALA A 159 -28.43 13.08 -22.50
N PRO A 160 -27.87 14.01 -23.30
CA PRO A 160 -26.44 14.01 -23.64
C PRO A 160 -25.50 13.98 -22.43
N GLY A 161 -25.81 14.75 -21.37
CA GLY A 161 -25.04 14.73 -20.12
C GLY A 161 -25.18 13.41 -19.35
N THR A 162 -26.35 12.75 -19.40
CA THR A 162 -26.54 11.42 -18.83
C THR A 162 -25.74 10.37 -19.61
N ALA A 163 -25.77 10.42 -20.94
CA ALA A 163 -24.99 9.51 -21.79
C ALA A 163 -23.48 9.62 -21.50
N LEU A 164 -22.97 10.86 -21.44
CA LEU A 164 -21.58 11.16 -21.12
C LEU A 164 -21.17 10.67 -19.72
N LEU A 165 -22.02 10.88 -18.72
CA LEU A 165 -21.78 10.38 -17.35
C LEU A 165 -21.87 8.85 -17.25
N VAL A 166 -22.74 8.20 -18.04
CA VAL A 166 -22.84 6.73 -18.12
C VAL A 166 -21.61 6.10 -18.79
N LEU A 167 -21.08 6.73 -19.85
CA LEU A 167 -19.82 6.33 -20.50
C LEU A 167 -18.65 6.39 -19.50
N VAL A 168 -18.53 7.49 -18.75
CA VAL A 168 -17.51 7.61 -17.69
C VAL A 168 -17.76 6.64 -16.54
N ALA A 169 -19.00 6.42 -16.12
CA ALA A 169 -19.33 5.44 -15.09
C ALA A 169 -18.89 4.02 -15.46
N ALA A 170 -19.07 3.61 -16.73
CA ALA A 170 -18.57 2.34 -17.23
C ALA A 170 -17.04 2.25 -17.15
N TRP A 171 -16.32 3.30 -17.56
CA TRP A 171 -14.86 3.34 -17.47
C TRP A 171 -14.34 3.32 -16.03
N LEU A 172 -14.88 4.16 -15.15
CA LEU A 172 -14.49 4.20 -13.73
C LEU A 172 -14.74 2.86 -13.03
N SER A 173 -15.77 2.11 -13.42
CA SER A 173 -16.03 0.78 -12.89
C SER A 173 -14.96 -0.27 -13.25
N LEU A 174 -14.12 0.00 -14.26
CA LEU A 174 -12.93 -0.79 -14.62
C LEU A 174 -11.63 -0.21 -14.07
N VAL A 175 -11.68 0.92 -13.34
CA VAL A 175 -10.53 1.47 -12.60
C VAL A 175 -10.44 0.81 -11.24
N LYS A 176 -11.46 0.95 -10.37
CA LYS A 176 -11.45 0.42 -8.98
C LYS A 176 -12.80 -0.22 -8.63
N PHE A 177 -12.78 -1.33 -7.89
CA PHE A 177 -14.03 -2.05 -7.56
C PHE A 177 -15.02 -1.20 -6.72
N THR A 178 -14.52 -0.31 -5.86
CA THR A 178 -15.37 0.66 -5.13
C THR A 178 -16.17 1.56 -6.08
N TYR A 179 -15.58 1.97 -7.21
CA TYR A 179 -16.30 2.75 -8.23
C TYR A 179 -17.32 1.87 -8.96
N PHE A 180 -16.99 0.61 -9.26
CA PHE A 180 -17.98 -0.33 -9.80
C PHE A 180 -19.21 -0.43 -8.89
N MET A 181 -19.03 -0.60 -7.58
CA MET A 181 -20.15 -0.64 -6.62
C MET A 181 -20.98 0.66 -6.64
N ALA A 182 -20.32 1.83 -6.58
CA ALA A 182 -21.00 3.12 -6.56
C ALA A 182 -21.72 3.46 -7.87
N MET A 183 -21.17 3.06 -9.03
CA MET A 183 -21.80 3.26 -10.33
C MET A 183 -22.92 2.24 -10.57
N ALA A 184 -22.70 0.97 -10.23
CA ALA A 184 -23.70 -0.09 -10.38
C ALA A 184 -24.97 0.22 -9.59
N VAL A 185 -24.87 0.66 -8.32
CA VAL A 185 -26.06 1.00 -7.53
C VAL A 185 -26.84 2.19 -8.14
N THR A 186 -26.13 3.16 -8.74
CA THR A 186 -26.74 4.30 -9.45
C THR A 186 -27.39 3.89 -10.77
N ILE A 187 -26.75 3.02 -11.56
CA ILE A 187 -27.33 2.47 -12.81
C ILE A 187 -28.55 1.59 -12.50
N VAL A 188 -28.51 0.78 -11.43
CA VAL A 188 -29.68 0.01 -10.96
C VAL A 188 -30.82 0.95 -10.55
N ALA A 189 -30.54 2.04 -9.82
CA ALA A 189 -31.57 3.02 -9.46
C ALA A 189 -32.21 3.71 -10.68
N ILE A 190 -31.41 4.09 -11.69
CA ILE A 190 -31.92 4.63 -12.96
C ILE A 190 -32.76 3.58 -13.70
N THR A 191 -32.32 2.32 -13.71
CA THR A 191 -33.03 1.21 -14.34
C THR A 191 -34.38 0.94 -13.68
N VAL A 192 -34.43 0.94 -12.35
CA VAL A 192 -35.68 0.79 -11.58
C VAL A 192 -36.64 1.95 -11.84
N ASP A 193 -36.15 3.19 -11.99
CA ASP A 193 -36.97 4.34 -12.40
C ASP A 193 -37.54 4.18 -13.83
N ASP A 194 -36.69 3.83 -14.81
CA ASP A 194 -37.11 3.61 -16.19
C ASP A 194 -38.14 2.46 -16.30
N LEU A 195 -37.90 1.33 -15.62
CA LEU A 195 -38.82 0.17 -15.60
C LEU A 195 -40.15 0.49 -14.91
N ARG A 196 -40.15 1.26 -13.81
CA ARG A 196 -41.39 1.78 -13.17
C ARG A 196 -42.18 2.69 -14.11
N GLN A 197 -41.51 3.37 -15.03
CA GLN A 197 -42.12 4.18 -16.10
C GLN A 197 -42.45 3.35 -17.36
N ARG A 198 -42.31 2.02 -17.32
CA ARG A 198 -42.51 1.07 -18.44
C ARG A 198 -41.61 1.38 -19.66
N ARG A 199 -40.37 1.78 -19.41
CA ARG A 199 -39.36 2.11 -20.44
C ARG A 199 -38.17 1.15 -20.36
N VAL A 200 -37.55 0.89 -21.51
CA VAL A 200 -36.23 0.23 -21.58
C VAL A 200 -35.17 1.19 -21.03
N SER A 201 -34.35 0.74 -20.08
CA SER A 201 -33.27 1.56 -19.55
C SER A 201 -32.11 1.67 -20.53
N ARG A 202 -32.13 2.74 -21.32
CA ARG A 202 -31.05 3.08 -22.26
C ARG A 202 -29.74 3.36 -21.53
N ALA A 203 -29.80 3.84 -20.29
CA ALA A 203 -28.61 4.02 -19.45
C ALA A 203 -27.96 2.68 -19.07
N PHE A 204 -28.74 1.65 -18.73
CA PHE A 204 -28.21 0.30 -18.50
C PHE A 204 -27.59 -0.30 -19.76
N LEU A 205 -28.29 -0.24 -20.90
CA LEU A 205 -27.77 -0.75 -22.17
C LEU A 205 -26.47 -0.05 -22.59
N LEU A 206 -26.40 1.28 -22.45
CA LEU A 206 -25.18 2.04 -22.72
C LEU A 206 -24.07 1.68 -21.74
N PHE A 207 -24.37 1.52 -20.44
CA PHE A 207 -23.39 1.11 -19.43
C PHE A 207 -22.76 -0.24 -19.79
N VAL A 208 -23.60 -1.27 -20.03
CA VAL A 208 -23.13 -2.62 -20.35
C VAL A 208 -22.35 -2.64 -21.67
N ALA A 209 -22.85 -1.98 -22.73
CA ALA A 209 -22.13 -1.90 -24.00
C ALA A 209 -20.77 -1.20 -23.87
N SER A 210 -20.71 -0.05 -23.19
CA SER A 210 -19.46 0.69 -22.97
C SER A 210 -18.48 -0.12 -22.11
N TRP A 211 -18.99 -0.79 -21.07
CA TRP A 211 -18.20 -1.66 -20.19
C TRP A 211 -17.56 -2.80 -20.98
N SER A 212 -18.35 -3.49 -21.82
CA SER A 212 -17.87 -4.58 -22.66
C SER A 212 -16.84 -4.12 -23.70
N VAL A 213 -17.07 -2.96 -24.33
CA VAL A 213 -16.11 -2.37 -25.29
C VAL A 213 -14.79 -2.01 -24.60
N LEU A 214 -14.83 -1.41 -23.40
CA LEU A 214 -13.64 -1.05 -22.64
C LEU A 214 -12.92 -2.30 -22.09
N TRP A 215 -13.65 -3.33 -21.66
CA TRP A 215 -13.09 -4.61 -21.22
C TRP A 215 -12.31 -5.31 -22.35
N LEU A 216 -12.94 -5.44 -23.52
CA LEU A 216 -12.30 -6.01 -24.72
C LEU A 216 -11.15 -5.12 -25.22
N GLY A 217 -11.31 -3.79 -25.17
CA GLY A 217 -10.27 -2.82 -25.53
C GLY A 217 -9.06 -2.83 -24.59
N ALA A 218 -9.19 -3.38 -23.39
CA ALA A 218 -8.10 -3.65 -22.45
C ALA A 218 -7.48 -5.06 -22.63
N GLY A 219 -7.74 -5.73 -23.76
CA GLY A 219 -7.22 -7.06 -24.08
C GLY A 219 -7.88 -8.22 -23.31
N GLN A 220 -8.89 -7.94 -22.49
CA GLN A 220 -9.51 -8.93 -21.61
C GLN A 220 -10.54 -9.80 -22.35
N ARG A 221 -10.75 -11.04 -21.90
CA ARG A 221 -11.75 -11.95 -22.51
C ARG A 221 -13.06 -11.92 -21.74
N LEU A 222 -14.21 -12.09 -22.41
CA LEU A 222 -15.51 -12.11 -21.74
C LEU A 222 -15.65 -13.24 -20.70
N GLY A 223 -14.93 -14.36 -20.88
CA GLY A 223 -14.88 -15.45 -19.90
C GLY A 223 -14.22 -15.08 -18.56
N ASP A 224 -13.35 -14.05 -18.53
CA ASP A 224 -12.65 -13.61 -17.31
C ASP A 224 -13.51 -12.70 -16.44
N THR A 225 -14.66 -12.24 -16.94
CA THR A 225 -15.55 -11.31 -16.22
C THR A 225 -16.05 -11.88 -14.89
N TRP A 226 -16.36 -13.18 -14.85
CA TRP A 226 -16.77 -13.85 -13.61
C TRP A 226 -15.62 -13.99 -12.61
N SER A 227 -14.42 -14.37 -13.06
CA SER A 227 -13.28 -14.53 -12.16
C SER A 227 -12.79 -13.18 -11.63
N PHE A 228 -12.83 -12.12 -12.46
CA PHE A 228 -12.59 -10.74 -12.04
C PHE A 228 -13.58 -10.27 -10.98
N LEU A 229 -14.90 -10.44 -11.20
CA LEU A 229 -15.90 -10.03 -10.21
C LEU A 229 -15.82 -10.86 -8.91
N ARG A 230 -15.63 -12.18 -9.01
CA ARG A 230 -15.47 -13.07 -7.85
C ARG A 230 -14.27 -12.66 -7.00
N THR A 231 -13.10 -12.51 -7.61
CA THR A 231 -11.87 -12.13 -6.91
C THR A 231 -11.92 -10.69 -6.38
N SER A 232 -12.52 -9.74 -7.10
CA SER A 232 -12.75 -8.38 -6.59
C SER A 232 -13.64 -8.34 -5.35
N VAL A 233 -14.72 -9.14 -5.31
CA VAL A 233 -15.57 -9.28 -4.10
C VAL A 233 -14.80 -9.90 -2.95
N GLU A 234 -13.95 -10.89 -3.21
CA GLU A 234 -13.13 -11.55 -2.19
C GLU A 234 -12.08 -10.60 -1.58
N VAL A 235 -11.35 -9.85 -2.43
CA VAL A 235 -10.40 -8.81 -1.99
C VAL A 235 -11.12 -7.70 -1.22
N ALA A 236 -12.30 -7.27 -1.68
CA ALA A 236 -13.10 -6.25 -0.98
C ALA A 236 -13.62 -6.73 0.39
N GLY A 237 -13.99 -8.00 0.51
CA GLY A 237 -14.35 -8.62 1.80
C GLY A 237 -13.17 -8.71 2.75
N GLY A 238 -11.98 -9.08 2.23
CA GLY A 238 -10.73 -9.15 3.00
C GLY A 238 -10.13 -7.79 3.39
N TYR A 239 -10.55 -6.70 2.74
CA TYR A 239 -10.02 -5.34 2.96
C TYR A 239 -10.14 -4.84 4.41
N ALA A 240 -10.99 -5.49 5.23
CA ALA A 240 -11.01 -5.42 6.70
C ALA A 240 -9.59 -5.40 7.35
N ALA A 241 -8.67 -6.16 6.75
CA ALA A 241 -7.28 -6.31 7.17
C ALA A 241 -6.41 -5.05 7.07
N MET A 242 -6.82 -4.05 6.28
CA MET A 242 -6.11 -2.76 6.09
C MET A 242 -6.48 -1.69 7.12
N SER A 243 -7.38 -2.02 8.05
CA SER A 243 -7.97 -1.05 8.96
C SER A 243 -6.98 -0.36 9.89
N SER A 244 -7.17 0.95 10.07
CA SER A 244 -6.44 1.80 11.01
C SER A 244 -7.41 2.68 11.82
N THR A 245 -6.96 3.16 12.97
CA THR A 245 -7.77 3.91 13.92
C THR A 245 -7.43 5.40 13.87
N GLY A 246 -8.47 6.22 13.74
CA GLY A 246 -8.40 7.66 13.89
C GLY A 246 -9.51 8.18 14.81
N PRO A 247 -9.63 9.51 14.95
CA PRO A 247 -10.44 10.17 15.97
C PRO A 247 -11.96 10.01 15.75
N TYR A 248 -12.69 9.59 16.78
CA TYR A 248 -14.11 9.26 16.63
C TYR A 248 -15.00 10.48 16.37
N GLU A 249 -14.59 11.67 16.81
CA GLU A 249 -15.28 12.93 16.55
C GLU A 249 -15.38 13.26 15.05
N GLU A 250 -14.40 12.85 14.24
CA GLU A 250 -14.40 13.04 12.79
C GLU A 250 -15.41 12.13 12.09
N VAL A 251 -15.54 10.89 12.58
CA VAL A 251 -16.55 9.93 12.13
C VAL A 251 -17.95 10.46 12.45
N ILE A 252 -18.15 10.97 13.67
CA ILE A 252 -19.42 11.58 14.11
C ILE A 252 -19.76 12.81 13.26
N ALA A 253 -18.80 13.70 13.03
CA ALA A 253 -19.00 14.90 12.21
C ALA A 253 -19.36 14.56 10.75
N ALA A 254 -18.69 13.58 10.15
CA ALA A 254 -19.01 13.11 8.80
C ALA A 254 -20.41 12.47 8.71
N PHE A 255 -20.80 11.64 9.69
CA PHE A 255 -22.18 11.12 9.76
C PHE A 255 -23.22 12.21 9.96
N ALA A 256 -22.93 13.24 10.76
CA ALA A 256 -23.83 14.39 10.94
C ALA A 256 -24.03 15.17 9.64
N VAL A 257 -22.94 15.46 8.90
CA VAL A 257 -23.01 16.13 7.58
C VAL A 257 -23.77 15.24 6.56
N ALA A 258 -23.51 13.93 6.55
CA ALA A 258 -24.22 12.99 5.69
C ALA A 258 -25.73 12.95 6.00
N ALA A 259 -26.11 12.91 7.29
CA ALA A 259 -27.49 12.94 7.73
C ALA A 259 -28.18 14.26 7.35
N LEU A 260 -27.54 15.41 7.56
CA LEU A 260 -28.07 16.71 7.15
C LEU A 260 -28.28 16.80 5.63
N LEU A 261 -27.35 16.28 4.83
CA LEU A 261 -27.50 16.19 3.37
C LEU A 261 -28.67 15.26 2.97
N LEU A 262 -28.76 14.07 3.54
CA LEU A 262 -29.86 13.13 3.27
C LEU A 262 -31.22 13.71 3.69
N LEU A 263 -31.30 14.40 4.83
CA LEU A 263 -32.52 15.09 5.27
C LEU A 263 -32.90 16.24 4.33
N LEU A 264 -31.94 17.03 3.85
CA LEU A 264 -32.16 18.08 2.85
C LEU A 264 -32.73 17.48 1.55
N VAL A 265 -32.09 16.44 1.01
CA VAL A 265 -32.52 15.78 -0.22
C VAL A 265 -33.90 15.12 -0.05
N ALA A 266 -34.10 14.32 1.01
CA ALA A 266 -35.38 13.69 1.31
C ALA A 266 -36.52 14.71 1.40
N ARG A 267 -36.36 15.75 2.23
CA ARG A 267 -37.37 16.80 2.46
C ARG A 267 -37.71 17.58 1.19
N THR A 268 -36.73 17.88 0.35
CA THR A 268 -36.94 18.70 -0.85
C THR A 268 -37.47 17.87 -2.02
N ALA A 269 -36.95 16.67 -2.23
CA ALA A 269 -37.40 15.77 -3.29
C ALA A 269 -38.79 15.18 -3.01
N TRP A 270 -39.09 14.80 -1.76
CA TRP A 270 -40.41 14.28 -1.37
C TRP A 270 -41.54 15.27 -1.65
N ARG A 271 -41.29 16.58 -1.50
CA ARG A 271 -42.28 17.63 -1.82
C ARG A 271 -42.67 17.72 -3.29
N VAL A 272 -41.85 17.19 -4.19
CA VAL A 272 -42.05 17.27 -5.65
C VAL A 272 -42.42 15.91 -6.24
N ASP A 273 -41.76 14.85 -5.80
CA ASP A 273 -41.87 13.50 -6.37
C ASP A 273 -42.50 12.46 -5.41
N GLY A 274 -42.84 12.87 -4.18
CA GLY A 274 -43.43 11.99 -3.15
C GLY A 274 -42.58 10.75 -2.89
N MET A 275 -43.22 9.58 -2.82
CA MET A 275 -42.53 8.29 -2.64
C MET A 275 -41.48 7.98 -3.71
N ARG A 276 -41.54 8.58 -4.91
CA ARG A 276 -40.52 8.37 -5.95
C ARG A 276 -39.15 8.93 -5.54
N ALA A 277 -39.13 9.93 -4.65
CA ALA A 277 -37.90 10.50 -4.09
C ALA A 277 -37.09 9.52 -3.22
N LEU A 278 -37.71 8.45 -2.68
CA LEU A 278 -37.02 7.46 -1.85
C LEU A 278 -35.92 6.72 -2.61
N LEU A 279 -36.12 6.46 -3.90
CA LEU A 279 -35.15 5.73 -4.72
C LEU A 279 -33.82 6.50 -4.89
N PRO A 280 -33.79 7.74 -5.43
CA PRO A 280 -32.54 8.49 -5.51
C PRO A 280 -31.97 8.87 -4.13
N THR A 281 -32.81 9.11 -3.11
CA THR A 281 -32.32 9.42 -1.76
C THR A 281 -31.63 8.21 -1.10
N GLY A 282 -32.22 7.02 -1.21
CA GLY A 282 -31.59 5.77 -0.73
C GLY A 282 -30.34 5.41 -1.52
N THR A 283 -30.33 5.66 -2.84
CA THR A 283 -29.13 5.50 -3.69
C THR A 283 -28.00 6.41 -3.21
N LEU A 284 -28.29 7.69 -2.92
CA LEU A 284 -27.33 8.62 -2.34
C LEU A 284 -26.81 8.11 -0.99
N ALA A 285 -27.68 7.60 -0.11
CA ALA A 285 -27.27 7.05 1.18
C ALA A 285 -26.27 5.89 1.04
N VAL A 286 -26.47 4.99 0.07
CA VAL A 286 -25.50 3.91 -0.23
C VAL A 286 -24.19 4.48 -0.77
N VAL A 287 -24.22 5.45 -1.68
CA VAL A 287 -23.01 6.09 -2.22
C VAL A 287 -22.21 6.82 -1.12
N LEU A 288 -22.88 7.53 -0.21
CA LEU A 288 -22.25 8.17 0.95
C LEU A 288 -21.69 7.13 1.93
N PHE A 289 -22.36 5.99 2.12
CA PHE A 289 -21.85 4.89 2.93
C PHE A 289 -20.61 4.23 2.32
N LEU A 290 -20.56 4.03 1.00
CA LEU A 290 -19.36 3.58 0.30
C LEU A 290 -18.20 4.59 0.45
N GLY A 291 -18.49 5.90 0.36
CA GLY A 291 -17.51 6.96 0.63
C GLY A 291 -16.96 6.92 2.07
N HIS A 292 -17.85 6.76 3.05
CA HIS A 292 -17.49 6.54 4.46
C HIS A 292 -16.58 5.32 4.65
N LYS A 293 -16.88 4.19 3.99
CA LYS A 293 -16.01 3.00 4.01
C LYS A 293 -14.67 3.26 3.34
N ALA A 294 -14.61 4.02 2.25
CA ALA A 294 -13.34 4.38 1.62
C ALA A 294 -12.45 5.24 2.54
N GLY A 295 -13.03 6.20 3.29
CA GLY A 295 -12.24 7.12 4.11
C GLY A 295 -11.98 6.74 5.58
N PHE A 296 -12.87 6.00 6.24
CA PHE A 296 -12.75 5.70 7.68
C PHE A 296 -12.39 4.25 8.01
N HIS A 297 -12.30 3.39 7.00
CA HIS A 297 -11.86 2.02 7.22
C HIS A 297 -10.35 1.98 7.52
N ARG A 298 -9.54 2.64 6.68
CA ARG A 298 -8.18 3.07 7.01
C ARG A 298 -8.23 4.55 7.36
N HIS A 299 -8.39 4.88 8.64
CA HIS A 299 -8.64 6.24 9.13
C HIS A 299 -7.34 7.04 9.31
N ASP A 300 -6.76 7.43 8.18
CA ASP A 300 -5.64 8.37 8.07
C ASP A 300 -6.02 9.47 7.04
N SER A 301 -5.10 9.90 6.17
CA SER A 301 -5.40 10.86 5.08
C SER A 301 -6.51 10.39 4.14
N HIS A 302 -6.83 9.09 4.08
CA HIS A 302 -7.99 8.57 3.36
C HIS A 302 -9.31 9.22 3.82
N ALA A 303 -9.42 9.72 5.06
CA ALA A 303 -10.62 10.41 5.57
C ALA A 303 -11.03 11.62 4.70
N LEU A 304 -10.08 12.27 4.02
CA LEU A 304 -10.32 13.32 3.02
C LEU A 304 -11.26 12.85 1.90
N THR A 305 -11.22 11.58 1.51
CA THR A 305 -12.12 10.99 0.52
C THR A 305 -13.59 11.17 0.92
N THR A 306 -13.93 10.88 2.18
CA THR A 306 -15.30 11.05 2.69
C THR A 306 -15.71 12.52 2.66
N ALA A 307 -14.83 13.42 3.09
CA ALA A 307 -15.11 14.86 3.12
C ALA A 307 -15.30 15.45 1.71
N VAL A 308 -14.48 15.04 0.74
CA VAL A 308 -14.61 15.44 -0.68
C VAL A 308 -15.93 14.94 -1.27
N ILE A 309 -16.29 13.66 -1.05
CA ILE A 309 -17.58 13.10 -1.54
C ILE A 309 -18.76 13.88 -0.93
N LEU A 310 -18.75 14.12 0.38
CA LEU A 310 -19.80 14.87 1.06
C LEU A 310 -19.90 16.32 0.55
N THR A 311 -18.78 17.01 0.36
CA THR A 311 -18.74 18.41 -0.09
C THR A 311 -19.19 18.55 -1.54
N LEU A 312 -18.72 17.69 -2.44
CA LEU A 312 -19.16 17.66 -3.84
C LEU A 312 -20.65 17.33 -3.94
N ALA A 313 -21.12 16.30 -3.23
CA ALA A 313 -22.54 15.96 -3.20
C ALA A 313 -23.39 17.12 -2.63
N ALA A 314 -23.00 17.70 -1.50
CA ALA A 314 -23.69 18.82 -0.87
C ALA A 314 -23.84 20.01 -1.83
N ALA A 315 -22.76 20.42 -2.49
CA ALA A 315 -22.75 21.52 -3.44
C ALA A 315 -23.60 21.22 -4.69
N LEU A 316 -23.47 20.03 -5.28
CA LEU A 316 -24.25 19.60 -6.45
C LEU A 316 -25.76 19.56 -6.15
N TYR A 317 -26.16 18.95 -5.03
CA TYR A 317 -27.58 18.90 -4.62
C TYR A 317 -28.11 20.30 -4.24
N ALA A 318 -27.35 21.11 -3.51
CA ALA A 318 -27.77 22.47 -3.15
C ALA A 318 -28.05 23.35 -4.39
N ALA A 319 -27.29 23.16 -5.47
CA ALA A 319 -27.52 23.85 -6.75
C ALA A 319 -28.67 23.24 -7.57
N ALA A 320 -28.75 21.90 -7.66
CA ALA A 320 -29.72 21.24 -8.54
C ALA A 320 -31.15 21.14 -7.98
N LEU A 321 -31.33 21.13 -6.65
CA LEU A 321 -32.64 20.95 -6.04
C LEU A 321 -33.59 22.13 -6.37
N PRO A 322 -34.89 21.86 -6.63
CA PRO A 322 -35.88 22.86 -7.07
C PRO A 322 -35.84 24.16 -6.26
N ARG A 323 -35.86 25.31 -6.93
CA ARG A 323 -35.70 26.61 -6.24
C ARG A 323 -36.78 26.81 -5.17
N PRO A 324 -36.45 27.40 -4.00
CA PRO A 324 -37.44 27.76 -3.00
C PRO A 324 -38.51 28.67 -3.61
N SER A 325 -39.79 28.41 -3.30
CA SER A 325 -40.86 29.38 -3.55
C SER A 325 -40.54 30.70 -2.84
N ARG A 326 -40.84 31.85 -3.47
CA ARG A 326 -40.63 33.17 -2.86
C ARG A 326 -41.17 33.18 -1.42
N GLY A 327 -40.31 33.56 -0.46
CA GLY A 327 -40.63 33.60 0.97
C GLY A 327 -40.03 32.48 1.84
N ARG A 328 -39.64 31.31 1.30
CA ARG A 328 -39.10 30.20 2.12
C ARG A 328 -37.63 30.35 2.49
N ARG A 329 -37.35 31.24 3.45
CA ARG A 329 -35.99 31.42 4.06
C ARG A 329 -35.39 30.11 4.59
N THR A 330 -36.22 29.20 5.11
CA THR A 330 -35.78 27.92 5.68
C THR A 330 -35.10 27.00 4.66
N ASP A 331 -35.61 26.89 3.43
CA ASP A 331 -35.01 26.01 2.42
C ASP A 331 -33.68 26.57 1.87
N ILE A 332 -33.48 27.90 1.93
CA ILE A 332 -32.18 28.54 1.63
C ILE A 332 -31.20 28.28 2.77
N LEU A 333 -31.64 28.49 4.02
CA LEU A 333 -30.84 28.26 5.21
C LEU A 333 -30.38 26.80 5.32
N SER A 334 -31.24 25.82 5.06
CA SER A 334 -30.85 24.40 5.07
C SER A 334 -29.78 24.07 4.03
N ARG A 335 -29.83 24.67 2.83
CA ARG A 335 -28.76 24.49 1.81
C ARG A 335 -27.45 25.12 2.28
N ALA A 336 -27.50 26.34 2.82
CA ALA A 336 -26.34 27.03 3.35
C ALA A 336 -25.69 26.25 4.50
N VAL A 337 -26.49 25.78 5.46
CA VAL A 337 -26.01 24.94 6.58
C VAL A 337 -25.33 23.66 6.09
N VAL A 338 -25.94 22.92 5.16
CA VAL A 338 -25.36 21.68 4.63
C VAL A 338 -24.04 21.94 3.88
N VAL A 339 -24.00 22.95 3.00
CA VAL A 339 -22.79 23.30 2.25
C VAL A 339 -21.69 23.80 3.19
N THR A 340 -21.98 24.74 4.09
CA THR A 340 -21.01 25.28 5.05
C THR A 340 -20.51 24.21 6.02
N ALA A 341 -21.36 23.31 6.51
CA ALA A 341 -20.94 22.20 7.36
C ALA A 341 -20.01 21.22 6.60
N SER A 342 -20.31 20.92 5.33
CA SER A 342 -19.43 20.08 4.50
C SER A 342 -18.08 20.74 4.20
N LEU A 343 -18.06 22.05 3.94
CA LEU A 343 -16.83 22.82 3.76
C LEU A 343 -16.01 22.93 5.05
N GLY A 344 -16.66 23.10 6.20
CA GLY A 344 -16.00 23.09 7.51
C GLY A 344 -15.38 21.74 7.84
N LEU A 345 -16.08 20.64 7.54
CA LEU A 345 -15.53 19.27 7.66
C LEU A 345 -14.31 19.07 6.75
N LEU A 346 -14.41 19.49 5.48
CA LEU A 346 -13.29 19.40 4.53
C LEU A 346 -12.10 20.25 5.00
N TRP A 347 -12.33 21.47 5.48
CA TRP A 347 -11.28 22.34 6.01
C TRP A 347 -10.59 21.73 7.23
N LEU A 348 -11.35 21.18 8.18
CA LEU A 348 -10.80 20.46 9.34
C LEU A 348 -9.90 19.31 8.88
N PHE A 349 -10.35 18.53 7.90
CA PHE A 349 -9.60 17.36 7.42
C PHE A 349 -8.37 17.77 6.60
N THR A 350 -8.42 18.81 5.75
CA THR A 350 -7.20 19.28 5.06
C THR A 350 -6.21 19.85 6.06
N ALA A 351 -6.67 20.60 7.06
CA ALA A 351 -5.81 21.16 8.10
C ALA A 351 -5.09 20.06 8.88
N ARG A 352 -5.79 18.96 9.22
CA ARG A 352 -5.21 17.80 9.91
C ARG A 352 -4.28 16.96 9.03
N TYR A 353 -4.75 16.55 7.85
CA TYR A 353 -4.10 15.50 7.05
C TYR A 353 -3.17 16.00 5.96
N LEU A 354 -3.28 17.28 5.58
CA LEU A 354 -2.39 17.92 4.60
C LEU A 354 -1.58 19.09 5.20
N ALA A 355 -1.67 19.30 6.52
CA ALA A 355 -1.06 20.40 7.27
C ALA A 355 -1.36 21.80 6.67
N GLN A 356 -2.54 21.97 6.04
CA GLN A 356 -2.94 23.21 5.36
C GLN A 356 -4.46 23.36 5.32
N GLY A 357 -4.98 24.56 5.52
CA GLY A 357 -6.41 24.80 5.37
C GLY A 357 -6.86 24.73 3.90
N LEU A 358 -8.18 24.79 3.70
CA LEU A 358 -8.78 24.75 2.36
C LEU A 358 -8.44 26.00 1.52
N PRO A 359 -8.37 27.23 2.08
CA PRO A 359 -7.87 28.41 1.36
C PRO A 359 -6.42 28.27 0.92
N GLU A 360 -5.54 27.75 1.77
CA GLU A 360 -4.11 27.55 1.49
C GLU A 360 -3.92 26.49 0.39
N PHE A 361 -4.69 25.40 0.44
CA PHE A 361 -4.74 24.40 -0.62
C PHE A 361 -5.18 25.00 -1.97
N ALA A 362 -6.24 25.82 -1.95
CA ALA A 362 -6.73 26.50 -3.15
C ALA A 362 -5.69 27.49 -3.72
N ALA A 363 -5.03 28.25 -2.85
CA ALA A 363 -3.95 29.17 -3.21
C ALA A 363 -2.75 28.42 -3.82
N ARG A 364 -2.33 27.30 -3.24
CA ARG A 364 -1.25 26.45 -3.80
C ARG A 364 -1.61 25.88 -5.18
N LYS A 365 -2.86 25.46 -5.40
CA LYS A 365 -3.33 25.03 -6.74
C LYS A 365 -3.31 26.18 -7.75
N ALA A 366 -3.65 27.40 -7.35
CA ALA A 366 -3.55 28.59 -8.21
C ALA A 366 -2.08 28.98 -8.49
N GLN A 367 -1.20 28.90 -7.49
CA GLN A 367 0.25 29.15 -7.62
C GLN A 367 0.95 28.12 -8.51
N ALA A 368 0.48 26.86 -8.53
CA ALA A 368 0.99 25.82 -9.43
C ALA A 368 0.54 25.98 -10.90
N LEU A 369 -0.46 26.84 -11.18
CA LEU A 369 -1.07 26.96 -12.50
C LEU A 369 -0.06 27.31 -13.62
N PRO A 370 0.90 28.25 -13.46
CA PRO A 370 1.90 28.53 -14.49
C PRO A 370 2.80 27.32 -14.79
N GLY A 371 3.17 26.55 -13.76
CA GLY A 371 3.95 25.32 -13.92
C GLY A 371 3.18 24.22 -14.64
N LEU A 372 1.89 24.04 -14.33
CA LEU A 372 1.02 23.10 -15.04
C LEU A 372 0.84 23.48 -16.52
N LEU A 373 0.74 24.77 -16.82
CA LEU A 373 0.70 25.28 -18.20
C LEU A 373 2.03 25.08 -18.92
N ALA A 374 3.17 25.35 -18.26
CA ALA A 374 4.49 25.09 -18.82
C ALA A 374 4.69 23.59 -19.14
N ASN A 375 4.31 22.69 -18.23
CA ASN A 375 4.33 21.24 -18.46
C ASN A 375 3.41 20.81 -19.61
N ALA A 376 2.28 21.50 -19.82
CA ALA A 376 1.38 21.23 -20.95
C ALA A 376 1.98 21.67 -22.30
N VAL A 377 2.78 22.75 -22.32
CA VAL A 377 3.54 23.20 -23.50
C VAL A 377 4.72 22.26 -23.76
N GLU A 378 5.50 21.92 -22.73
CA GLU A 378 6.62 20.97 -22.80
C GLU A 378 6.17 19.61 -23.37
N LEU A 379 5.01 19.10 -22.95
CA LEU A 379 4.41 17.86 -23.46
C LEU A 379 4.12 17.89 -24.98
N VAL A 380 3.90 19.08 -25.56
CA VAL A 380 3.67 19.27 -27.00
C VAL A 380 4.98 19.47 -27.75
N GLU A 381 5.92 20.24 -27.16
CA GLU A 381 7.20 20.64 -27.78
C GLU A 381 8.27 19.55 -27.70
N ASP A 382 8.51 18.93 -26.54
CA ASP A 382 9.48 17.84 -26.36
C ASP A 382 8.80 16.55 -25.85
N ARG A 383 8.37 15.74 -26.80
CA ARG A 383 7.78 14.41 -26.53
C ARG A 383 8.77 13.40 -25.92
N GLY A 384 10.09 13.67 -26.00
CA GLY A 384 11.14 12.80 -25.48
C GLY A 384 11.48 13.07 -24.01
N GLU A 385 11.24 14.28 -23.49
CA GLU A 385 11.63 14.67 -22.14
C GLU A 385 10.99 13.79 -21.04
N LEU A 386 9.71 13.46 -21.15
CA LEU A 386 9.06 12.54 -20.20
C LEU A 386 9.69 11.13 -20.24
N GLY A 387 10.15 10.68 -21.41
CA GLY A 387 10.91 9.43 -21.55
C GLY A 387 12.27 9.51 -20.85
N ARG A 388 12.99 10.62 -20.99
CA ARG A 388 14.26 10.86 -20.29
C ARG A 388 14.07 10.93 -18.77
N ARG A 389 13.04 11.62 -18.28
CA ARG A 389 12.67 11.66 -16.85
C ARG A 389 12.30 10.28 -16.31
N TYR A 390 11.62 9.46 -17.11
CA TYR A 390 11.29 8.08 -16.77
C TYR A 390 12.55 7.21 -16.63
N GLU A 391 13.44 7.22 -17.63
CA GLU A 391 14.70 6.46 -17.57
C GLU A 391 15.64 6.93 -16.46
N ALA A 392 15.72 8.24 -16.21
CA ALA A 392 16.46 8.79 -15.06
C ALA A 392 15.88 8.29 -13.72
N ASN A 393 14.56 8.17 -13.61
CA ASN A 393 13.93 7.61 -12.43
C ASN A 393 14.16 6.10 -12.28
N LEU A 394 14.17 5.33 -13.38
CA LEU A 394 14.56 3.91 -13.32
C LEU A 394 16.04 3.75 -12.95
N ALA A 395 16.93 4.60 -13.48
CA ALA A 395 18.35 4.62 -13.11
C ALA A 395 18.55 4.92 -11.62
N ARG A 396 17.78 5.87 -11.07
CA ARG A 396 17.76 6.16 -9.63
C ARG A 396 17.33 4.94 -8.81
N ILE A 397 16.26 4.25 -9.20
CA ILE A 397 15.81 3.01 -8.52
C ILE A 397 16.90 1.92 -8.58
N ARG A 398 17.56 1.73 -9.73
CA ARG A 398 18.69 0.78 -9.85
C ARG A 398 19.85 1.11 -8.92
N ALA A 399 20.12 2.39 -8.67
CA ALA A 399 21.18 2.82 -7.75
C ALA A 399 20.78 2.73 -6.25
N GLU A 400 19.51 2.95 -5.93
CA GLU A 400 18.98 2.91 -4.54
C GLU A 400 18.68 1.49 -4.04
N GLU A 401 18.41 0.54 -4.93
CA GLU A 401 18.01 -0.83 -4.63
C GLU A 401 18.84 -1.83 -5.46
N PRO A 402 20.13 -2.03 -5.12
CA PRO A 402 20.96 -3.03 -5.77
C PRO A 402 20.37 -4.43 -5.55
N ILE A 403 20.37 -5.25 -6.61
CA ILE A 403 19.80 -6.61 -6.58
C ILE A 403 20.86 -7.67 -6.90
N PRO A 404 20.68 -8.90 -6.38
CA PRO A 404 21.48 -10.04 -6.83
C PRO A 404 21.20 -10.40 -8.30
N PRO A 405 22.10 -11.14 -8.99
CA PRO A 405 21.98 -11.48 -10.41
C PRO A 405 20.86 -12.50 -10.69
N ALA A 406 19.63 -11.99 -10.76
CA ALA A 406 18.42 -12.71 -11.15
C ALA A 406 18.35 -12.91 -12.67
N THR A 407 17.87 -14.08 -13.10
CA THR A 407 17.71 -14.46 -14.51
C THR A 407 16.41 -15.24 -14.73
N GLY A 408 15.98 -15.35 -16.00
CA GLY A 408 14.70 -15.99 -16.37
C GLY A 408 13.50 -15.12 -16.05
N ARG A 409 12.34 -15.74 -15.79
CA ARG A 409 11.14 -15.09 -15.27
C ARG A 409 11.33 -14.73 -13.80
N VAL A 410 10.93 -13.51 -13.40
CA VAL A 410 11.23 -12.96 -12.07
C VAL A 410 9.99 -12.42 -11.37
N ASP A 411 9.74 -12.84 -10.13
CA ASP A 411 8.79 -12.18 -9.21
C ASP A 411 9.53 -11.52 -8.03
N VAL A 412 8.83 -10.67 -7.26
CA VAL A 412 9.38 -9.99 -6.08
C VAL A 412 8.42 -10.00 -4.89
N TYR A 413 8.96 -10.43 -3.75
CA TYR A 413 8.28 -10.45 -2.46
C TYR A 413 8.88 -9.36 -1.56
N PRO A 414 8.08 -8.61 -0.79
CA PRO A 414 6.62 -8.70 -0.66
C PRO A 414 5.83 -7.74 -1.58
N TRP A 415 6.43 -6.65 -2.09
CA TRP A 415 5.75 -5.68 -2.96
C TRP A 415 6.66 -4.77 -3.82
N LYS A 416 7.99 -4.90 -3.79
CA LYS A 416 8.95 -3.98 -4.46
C LYS A 416 9.01 -4.15 -6.01
N ILE A 417 7.86 -4.28 -6.65
CA ILE A 417 7.67 -4.48 -8.10
C ILE A 417 8.45 -3.47 -8.97
N PRO A 418 8.55 -2.16 -8.63
CA PRO A 418 9.36 -1.22 -9.40
C PRO A 418 10.85 -1.58 -9.50
N VAL A 419 11.41 -2.38 -8.58
CA VAL A 419 12.82 -2.81 -8.64
C VAL A 419 13.03 -3.78 -9.82
N VAL A 420 12.14 -4.76 -9.99
CA VAL A 420 12.20 -5.75 -11.09
C VAL A 420 12.09 -5.04 -12.44
N LEU A 421 11.16 -4.10 -12.54
CA LEU A 421 10.91 -3.33 -13.77
C LEU A 421 12.05 -2.34 -14.07
N ALA A 422 12.60 -1.66 -13.06
CA ALA A 422 13.74 -0.76 -13.22
C ALA A 422 15.01 -1.49 -13.69
N HIS A 423 15.21 -2.75 -13.31
CA HIS A 423 16.32 -3.58 -13.78
C HIS A 423 16.05 -4.28 -15.13
N GLY A 424 14.91 -4.02 -15.78
CA GLY A 424 14.58 -4.59 -17.09
C GLY A 424 14.35 -6.11 -17.07
N LEU A 425 14.07 -6.69 -15.91
CA LEU A 425 13.88 -8.13 -15.75
C LEU A 425 12.54 -8.59 -16.32
N SER A 426 12.45 -9.88 -16.67
CA SER A 426 11.22 -10.49 -17.20
C SER A 426 10.20 -10.71 -16.08
N TYR A 427 9.54 -9.64 -15.65
CA TYR A 427 8.55 -9.68 -14.56
C TYR A 427 7.42 -10.68 -14.85
N ASP A 428 7.23 -11.62 -13.93
CA ASP A 428 6.27 -12.70 -13.98
C ASP A 428 5.49 -12.74 -12.66
N PRO A 429 4.38 -11.97 -12.55
CA PRO A 429 3.68 -11.79 -11.29
C PRO A 429 2.91 -13.02 -10.84
N ARG A 430 3.01 -13.35 -9.55
CA ARG A 430 1.95 -14.10 -8.85
C ARG A 430 0.60 -13.34 -8.90
N PRO A 431 -0.55 -14.03 -8.89
CA PRO A 431 -1.87 -13.39 -9.06
C PRO A 431 -2.15 -12.25 -8.07
N VAL A 432 -1.87 -12.43 -6.79
CA VAL A 432 -2.04 -11.38 -5.77
C VAL A 432 -0.68 -10.69 -5.55
N LEU A 433 -0.43 -9.70 -6.40
CA LEU A 433 0.84 -8.98 -6.61
C LEU A 433 1.61 -8.59 -5.31
N GLN A 434 0.89 -8.15 -4.28
CA GLN A 434 1.47 -7.64 -3.04
C GLN A 434 1.05 -8.51 -1.86
N SER A 435 2.01 -9.04 -1.10
CA SER A 435 1.78 -10.06 -0.06
C SER A 435 0.75 -9.63 0.98
N TYR A 436 0.72 -8.33 1.32
CA TYR A 436 -0.21 -7.78 2.31
C TYR A 436 -1.68 -7.78 1.86
N VAL A 437 -1.95 -7.97 0.56
CA VAL A 437 -3.30 -8.00 -0.07
C VAL A 437 -3.86 -9.43 -0.17
N ALA A 438 -3.07 -10.46 0.17
CA ALA A 438 -3.50 -11.85 0.28
C ALA A 438 -4.36 -12.08 1.55
N PHE A 439 -5.46 -11.34 1.66
CA PHE A 439 -6.26 -11.19 2.88
C PHE A 439 -7.00 -12.47 3.33
N THR A 440 -7.23 -13.41 2.42
CA THR A 440 -8.01 -14.63 2.66
C THR A 440 -7.19 -15.87 2.34
N PRO A 441 -7.55 -17.06 2.87
CA PRO A 441 -6.88 -18.31 2.55
C PRO A 441 -6.90 -18.66 1.06
N SER A 442 -7.97 -18.27 0.34
CA SER A 442 -8.09 -18.52 -1.11
C SER A 442 -7.24 -17.56 -1.94
N LEU A 443 -7.14 -16.28 -1.56
CA LEU A 443 -6.24 -15.32 -2.20
C LEU A 443 -4.76 -15.70 -2.03
N ALA A 444 -4.34 -16.10 -0.83
CA ALA A 444 -2.98 -16.60 -0.62
C ALA A 444 -2.75 -17.98 -1.27
N GLY A 445 -3.79 -18.80 -1.38
CA GLY A 445 -3.78 -20.06 -2.12
C GLY A 445 -3.44 -19.87 -3.60
N LEU A 446 -3.98 -18.85 -4.26
CA LEU A 446 -3.66 -18.53 -5.67
C LEU A 446 -2.16 -18.26 -5.90
N ASN A 447 -1.49 -17.60 -4.95
CA ASN A 447 -0.05 -17.34 -5.02
C ASN A 447 0.75 -18.63 -4.81
N ALA A 448 0.39 -19.45 -3.81
CA ALA A 448 1.03 -20.74 -3.57
C ALA A 448 0.82 -21.72 -4.75
N GLU A 449 -0.37 -21.76 -5.35
CA GLU A 449 -0.68 -22.54 -6.55
C GLU A 449 0.12 -22.08 -7.77
N HIS A 450 0.32 -20.77 -7.95
CA HIS A 450 1.18 -20.23 -9.01
C HIS A 450 2.65 -20.70 -8.83
N LEU A 451 3.22 -20.64 -7.62
CA LEU A 451 4.55 -21.18 -7.31
C LEU A 451 4.66 -22.71 -7.51
N LEU A 452 3.53 -23.44 -7.40
CA LEU A 452 3.47 -24.87 -7.69
C LEU A 452 3.33 -25.18 -9.19
N GLY A 453 2.98 -24.20 -10.02
CA GLY A 453 2.68 -24.36 -11.44
C GLY A 453 3.89 -24.58 -12.36
N ALA A 454 3.60 -24.89 -13.63
CA ALA A 454 4.61 -24.90 -14.69
C ALA A 454 5.16 -23.47 -14.93
N ASP A 455 4.26 -22.48 -14.94
CA ASP A 455 4.56 -21.08 -15.21
C ASP A 455 5.16 -20.32 -14.01
N ALA A 456 5.48 -20.97 -12.89
CA ALA A 456 6.15 -20.33 -11.75
C ALA A 456 7.46 -19.62 -12.15
N PRO A 457 7.85 -18.49 -11.53
CA PRO A 457 9.06 -17.75 -11.88
C PRO A 457 10.33 -18.59 -11.66
N ASP A 458 11.37 -18.31 -12.45
CA ASP A 458 12.67 -18.96 -12.37
C ASP A 458 13.53 -18.38 -11.24
N SER A 459 13.39 -17.07 -10.98
CA SER A 459 14.02 -16.36 -9.88
C SER A 459 12.99 -15.57 -9.07
N ILE A 460 13.17 -15.47 -7.76
CA ILE A 460 12.39 -14.59 -6.89
C ILE A 460 13.34 -13.70 -6.10
N LEU A 461 13.12 -12.39 -6.15
CA LEU A 461 13.75 -11.43 -5.23
C LEU A 461 12.93 -11.41 -3.94
N PHE A 462 13.49 -11.94 -2.86
CA PHE A 462 12.77 -12.13 -1.60
C PHE A 462 13.35 -11.28 -0.48
N GLU A 463 12.56 -10.34 0.03
CA GLU A 463 12.80 -9.70 1.33
C GLU A 463 11.65 -9.97 2.30
N ILE A 464 11.89 -9.75 3.59
CA ILE A 464 10.84 -9.78 4.62
C ILE A 464 10.54 -8.34 5.04
N ALA A 465 9.35 -7.88 4.68
CA ALA A 465 8.77 -6.63 5.15
C ALA A 465 7.26 -6.80 5.32
N THR A 466 6.66 -6.16 6.33
CA THR A 466 5.21 -6.16 6.56
C THR A 466 4.69 -4.75 6.83
N ILE A 467 3.36 -4.62 6.77
CA ILE A 467 2.65 -3.38 7.13
C ILE A 467 1.98 -3.52 8.49
N ASP A 468 1.64 -2.38 9.12
CA ASP A 468 0.83 -2.30 10.34
C ASP A 468 1.24 -3.28 11.48
N GLN A 469 2.55 -3.55 11.61
CA GLN A 469 3.15 -4.51 12.55
C GLN A 469 2.63 -5.96 12.43
N ARG A 470 2.24 -6.41 11.23
CA ARG A 470 1.81 -7.81 11.02
C ARG A 470 2.92 -8.81 11.31
N TYR A 471 2.52 -9.99 11.79
CA TYR A 471 3.42 -11.13 11.96
C TYR A 471 4.04 -11.51 10.59
N PRO A 472 5.38 -11.61 10.45
CA PRO A 472 6.05 -11.66 9.14
C PRO A 472 5.53 -12.72 8.16
N SER A 473 5.47 -13.98 8.60
CA SER A 473 5.01 -15.11 7.77
C SER A 473 3.50 -15.18 7.57
N LEU A 474 2.73 -14.21 8.08
CA LEU A 474 1.29 -14.12 7.84
C LEU A 474 0.99 -13.55 6.45
N ASP A 475 1.78 -12.58 5.99
CA ASP A 475 1.66 -11.99 4.67
C ASP A 475 2.12 -13.03 3.62
N ASP A 476 1.16 -13.48 2.79
CA ASP A 476 1.30 -14.58 1.83
C ASP A 476 1.75 -15.93 2.44
N GLY A 477 1.34 -16.23 3.67
CA GLY A 477 1.80 -17.39 4.45
C GLY A 477 1.85 -18.73 3.71
N PRO A 478 0.77 -19.21 3.05
CA PRO A 478 0.77 -20.43 2.24
C PRO A 478 1.89 -20.56 1.18
N SER A 479 2.47 -19.46 0.71
CA SER A 479 3.62 -19.48 -0.20
C SER A 479 4.93 -19.92 0.49
N TRP A 480 5.08 -19.71 1.81
CA TRP A 480 6.34 -19.96 2.53
C TRP A 480 6.85 -21.41 2.44
N PRO A 481 6.04 -22.47 2.68
CA PRO A 481 6.48 -23.84 2.49
C PRO A 481 6.92 -24.13 1.05
N VAL A 482 6.27 -23.51 0.06
CA VAL A 482 6.60 -23.67 -1.36
C VAL A 482 7.93 -22.98 -1.70
N LEU A 483 8.16 -21.76 -1.20
CA LEU A 483 9.43 -21.05 -1.34
C LEU A 483 10.60 -21.86 -0.74
N LEU A 484 10.42 -22.41 0.47
CA LEU A 484 11.44 -23.20 1.17
C LEU A 484 11.77 -24.54 0.50
N THR A 485 10.88 -25.11 -0.34
CA THR A 485 11.11 -26.43 -0.94
C THR A 485 11.21 -26.48 -2.46
N ARG A 486 10.75 -25.45 -3.16
CA ARG A 486 10.88 -25.32 -4.62
C ARG A 486 11.97 -24.36 -5.08
N TYR A 487 12.55 -23.57 -4.17
CA TYR A 487 13.60 -22.63 -4.51
C TYR A 487 14.82 -22.79 -3.59
N ASP A 488 16.01 -22.63 -4.17
CA ASP A 488 17.27 -22.52 -3.45
C ASP A 488 17.66 -21.06 -3.27
N VAL A 489 18.16 -20.72 -2.08
CA VAL A 489 18.82 -19.45 -1.75
C VAL A 489 20.17 -19.45 -2.49
N ALA A 490 20.19 -18.81 -3.65
CA ALA A 490 21.30 -18.86 -4.59
C ALA A 490 22.30 -17.70 -4.39
N ASP A 491 21.82 -16.53 -3.93
CA ASP A 491 22.65 -15.34 -3.70
C ASP A 491 21.92 -14.36 -2.75
N ALA A 492 22.58 -13.25 -2.40
CA ALA A 492 21.99 -12.12 -1.69
C ALA A 492 22.57 -10.79 -2.20
N SER A 493 21.82 -9.70 -2.10
CA SER A 493 22.35 -8.34 -2.26
C SER A 493 21.38 -7.31 -1.68
N GLY A 494 21.91 -6.30 -0.97
CA GLY A 494 21.09 -5.34 -0.24
C GLY A 494 20.12 -6.05 0.71
N SER A 495 18.82 -5.72 0.59
CA SER A 495 17.76 -6.33 1.41
C SER A 495 17.20 -7.65 0.85
N PHE A 496 17.64 -8.10 -0.34
CA PHE A 496 17.07 -9.25 -1.04
C PHE A 496 17.92 -10.51 -0.93
N LEU A 497 17.26 -11.65 -0.71
CA LEU A 497 17.76 -12.96 -1.14
C LEU A 497 17.34 -13.22 -2.58
N LEU A 498 18.21 -13.87 -3.36
CA LEU A 498 17.85 -14.47 -4.64
C LEU A 498 17.42 -15.93 -4.40
N LEU A 499 16.16 -16.24 -4.64
CA LEU A 499 15.66 -17.61 -4.63
C LEU A 499 15.58 -18.11 -6.07
N ARG A 500 16.32 -19.16 -6.44
CA ARG A 500 16.28 -19.78 -7.78
C ARG A 500 15.47 -21.06 -7.77
N ARG A 501 14.61 -21.25 -8.78
CA ARG A 501 13.75 -22.42 -8.91
C ARG A 501 14.58 -23.70 -9.05
N ARG A 502 14.27 -24.71 -8.23
CA ARG A 502 14.88 -26.04 -8.30
C ARG A 502 14.46 -26.77 -9.57
N ALA A 503 15.41 -27.49 -10.16
CA ALA A 503 15.12 -28.48 -11.20
C ALA A 503 14.24 -29.62 -10.65
N GLU A 504 14.57 -30.10 -9.44
CA GLU A 504 13.78 -31.11 -8.71
C GLU A 504 13.14 -30.50 -7.46
N PRO A 505 11.81 -30.30 -7.44
CA PRO A 505 11.15 -29.69 -6.28
C PRO A 505 11.11 -30.68 -5.11
N ALA A 506 11.52 -30.21 -3.92
CA ALA A 506 11.45 -31.03 -2.73
C ALA A 506 10.03 -31.06 -2.13
N PRO A 507 9.64 -32.17 -1.47
CA PRO A 507 8.40 -32.23 -0.70
C PRO A 507 8.55 -31.52 0.65
N TYR A 508 7.46 -30.92 1.14
CA TYR A 508 7.27 -30.63 2.56
C TYR A 508 6.10 -31.46 3.12
N ARG A 509 6.03 -31.58 4.44
CA ARG A 509 4.90 -32.18 5.17
C ARG A 509 4.53 -31.31 6.36
N LEU A 510 3.22 -31.21 6.62
CA LEU A 510 2.68 -30.63 7.85
C LEU A 510 2.22 -31.78 8.76
N VAL A 511 3.08 -32.19 9.69
CA VAL A 511 2.78 -33.28 10.63
C VAL A 511 2.04 -32.72 11.85
N PRO A 512 0.78 -33.09 12.13
CA PRO A 512 0.02 -32.51 13.23
C PRO A 512 0.71 -32.69 14.59
N LEU A 513 0.80 -31.60 15.36
CA LEU A 513 1.35 -31.59 16.73
C LEU A 513 0.24 -31.48 17.78
N ALA A 514 -0.69 -30.54 17.59
CA ALA A 514 -1.79 -30.32 18.52
C ALA A 514 -2.93 -29.52 17.86
N THR A 515 -4.18 -29.90 18.13
CA THR A 515 -5.36 -29.07 17.83
C THR A 515 -6.14 -28.86 19.12
N ARG A 516 -6.43 -27.60 19.48
CA ARG A 516 -7.14 -27.25 20.72
C ARG A 516 -7.91 -25.93 20.59
N ALA A 517 -8.95 -25.78 21.40
CA ALA A 517 -9.57 -24.49 21.64
C ALA A 517 -8.86 -23.80 22.81
N VAL A 518 -8.49 -22.53 22.66
CA VAL A 518 -7.88 -21.68 23.70
C VAL A 518 -8.72 -20.42 23.89
N HIS A 519 -8.65 -19.80 25.06
CA HIS A 519 -9.37 -18.55 25.31
C HIS A 519 -8.58 -17.31 24.85
N LEU A 520 -9.29 -16.27 24.41
CA LEU A 520 -8.68 -14.96 24.16
C LEU A 520 -8.04 -14.42 25.44
N GLY A 521 -6.79 -13.97 25.35
CA GLY A 521 -5.98 -13.55 26.49
C GLY A 521 -5.29 -14.67 27.28
N GLU A 522 -5.49 -15.95 26.91
CA GLU A 522 -4.88 -17.10 27.59
C GLU A 522 -3.50 -17.47 26.99
N PRO A 523 -2.40 -17.45 27.78
CA PRO A 523 -1.09 -17.85 27.29
C PRO A 523 -1.02 -19.33 26.90
N THR A 524 -0.76 -19.57 25.61
CA THR A 524 -0.79 -20.88 24.98
C THR A 524 0.64 -21.37 24.74
N ARG A 525 1.13 -22.31 25.57
CA ARG A 525 2.46 -22.93 25.39
C ARG A 525 2.56 -23.70 24.07
N ILE A 526 3.58 -23.43 23.26
CA ILE A 526 3.82 -24.14 21.99
C ILE A 526 4.63 -25.41 22.27
N PRO A 527 4.22 -26.60 21.76
CA PRO A 527 4.99 -27.83 21.90
C PRO A 527 6.20 -27.81 20.96
N ASN A 528 7.25 -27.09 21.34
CA ASN A 528 8.45 -26.83 20.52
C ASN A 528 9.70 -27.59 21.01
N GLY A 529 9.54 -28.84 21.45
CA GLY A 529 10.59 -29.66 22.10
C GLY A 529 11.74 -30.11 21.19
N GLY A 530 12.44 -29.18 20.54
CA GLY A 530 13.56 -29.41 19.62
C GLY A 530 13.15 -29.89 18.21
N HIS A 531 11.87 -30.17 17.99
CA HIS A 531 11.38 -30.81 16.77
C HIS A 531 11.05 -29.85 15.62
N GLY A 532 12.02 -29.03 15.22
CA GLY A 532 11.92 -28.24 13.97
C GLY A 532 10.82 -27.16 13.92
N PRO A 533 10.56 -26.60 12.74
CA PRO A 533 9.67 -25.44 12.60
C PRO A 533 8.19 -25.79 12.82
N VAL A 534 7.44 -24.87 13.45
CA VAL A 534 6.02 -25.02 13.78
C VAL A 534 5.17 -24.11 12.90
N TRP A 535 4.31 -24.73 12.11
CA TRP A 535 3.21 -24.10 11.38
C TRP A 535 2.00 -23.96 12.29
N ALA A 536 1.28 -22.84 12.18
CA ALA A 536 0.06 -22.59 12.94
C ALA A 536 -1.09 -22.12 12.05
N THR A 537 -2.30 -22.50 12.44
CA THR A 537 -3.56 -21.91 11.94
C THR A 537 -4.40 -21.45 13.14
N LEU A 538 -5.01 -20.27 13.04
CA LEU A 538 -5.82 -19.65 14.08
C LEU A 538 -7.21 -19.29 13.53
N ASP A 539 -8.25 -19.99 13.97
CA ASP A 539 -9.63 -19.65 13.65
C ASP A 539 -10.20 -18.68 14.69
N ILE A 540 -9.95 -17.40 14.44
CA ILE A 540 -10.49 -16.27 15.19
C ILE A 540 -11.79 -15.84 14.48
N ARG A 541 -12.92 -15.80 15.20
CA ARG A 541 -14.25 -15.49 14.62
C ARG A 541 -14.90 -14.30 15.31
N LEU A 542 -15.50 -13.41 14.51
CA LEU A 542 -16.33 -12.31 15.00
C LEU A 542 -17.65 -12.81 15.62
N THR A 543 -18.18 -12.05 16.58
CA THR A 543 -19.56 -12.17 17.06
C THR A 543 -20.54 -11.50 16.06
N ALA A 544 -21.84 -11.58 16.32
CA ALA A 544 -22.82 -10.80 15.54
C ALA A 544 -22.55 -9.28 15.68
N LEU A 545 -22.20 -8.82 16.89
CA LEU A 545 -21.77 -7.45 17.16
C LEU A 545 -20.45 -7.12 16.42
N GLY A 546 -19.49 -8.05 16.40
CA GLY A 546 -18.26 -7.96 15.62
C GLY A 546 -18.50 -7.67 14.14
N ARG A 547 -19.37 -8.47 13.50
CA ARG A 547 -19.71 -8.30 12.08
C ARG A 547 -20.47 -6.99 11.80
N LEU A 548 -21.32 -6.55 12.73
CA LEU A 548 -22.00 -5.25 12.60
C LEU A 548 -21.01 -4.08 12.70
N ALA A 549 -20.06 -4.14 13.64
CA ALA A 549 -19.00 -3.14 13.78
C ALA A 549 -18.07 -3.10 12.56
N GLU A 550 -17.69 -4.26 12.04
CA GLU A 550 -16.90 -4.39 10.81
C GLU A 550 -17.62 -3.83 9.58
N LEU A 551 -18.93 -4.12 9.44
CA LEU A 551 -19.76 -3.56 8.38
C LEU A 551 -19.81 -2.03 8.47
N LEU A 552 -20.24 -1.48 9.61
CA LEU A 552 -20.48 -0.05 9.79
C LEU A 552 -19.19 0.79 9.82
N LEU A 553 -18.10 0.26 10.36
CA LEU A 553 -16.81 0.96 10.48
C LEU A 553 -15.65 -0.02 10.24
N ARG A 554 -15.24 -0.72 11.30
CA ARG A 554 -14.11 -1.67 11.37
C ARG A 554 -14.24 -2.53 12.64
N ALA A 555 -13.75 -3.78 12.59
CA ALA A 555 -13.57 -4.58 13.80
C ALA A 555 -12.35 -4.08 14.62
N PRO A 556 -12.29 -4.34 15.94
CA PRO A 556 -11.09 -4.09 16.74
C PRO A 556 -9.88 -4.89 16.21
N LYS A 557 -8.67 -4.33 16.27
CA LYS A 557 -7.46 -5.08 15.89
C LYS A 557 -7.28 -6.30 16.81
N VAL A 558 -6.74 -7.39 16.27
CA VAL A 558 -6.28 -8.55 17.06
C VAL A 558 -4.76 -8.60 17.00
N TRP A 559 -4.16 -8.91 18.15
CA TRP A 559 -2.73 -9.03 18.36
C TRP A 559 -2.38 -10.46 18.76
N LEU A 560 -1.14 -10.84 18.47
CA LEU A 560 -0.50 -12.06 18.92
C LEU A 560 0.77 -11.67 19.65
N ASP A 561 0.78 -11.88 20.96
CA ASP A 561 1.97 -11.73 21.79
C ASP A 561 2.71 -13.07 21.76
N VAL A 562 3.93 -13.10 21.23
CA VAL A 562 4.78 -14.30 21.17
C VAL A 562 5.97 -14.16 22.09
N ALA A 563 6.23 -15.17 22.91
CA ALA A 563 7.45 -15.27 23.70
C ALA A 563 8.41 -16.26 23.02
N THR A 564 9.65 -15.86 22.78
CA THR A 564 10.71 -16.71 22.21
C THR A 564 11.59 -17.34 23.29
N ARG A 565 12.44 -18.30 22.94
CA ARG A 565 13.28 -19.06 23.88
C ARG A 565 14.37 -18.20 24.53
N ASP A 566 14.85 -17.18 23.82
CA ASP A 566 15.70 -16.12 24.37
C ASP A 566 14.97 -15.21 25.40
N GLY A 567 13.67 -15.38 25.60
CA GLY A 567 12.86 -14.59 26.52
C GLY A 567 12.47 -13.21 26.00
N ARG A 568 12.62 -12.90 24.70
CA ARG A 568 11.93 -11.73 24.10
C ARG A 568 10.43 -12.01 24.07
N VAL A 569 9.63 -10.98 24.34
CA VAL A 569 8.17 -10.98 24.10
C VAL A 569 7.89 -9.91 23.05
N GLN A 570 7.31 -10.32 21.92
CA GLN A 570 7.04 -9.43 20.79
C GLN A 570 5.55 -9.47 20.44
N ARG A 571 4.99 -8.31 20.11
CA ARG A 571 3.58 -8.13 19.77
C ARG A 571 3.44 -7.90 18.27
N PHE A 572 2.66 -8.76 17.62
CA PHE A 572 2.36 -8.66 16.19
C PHE A 572 0.86 -8.52 15.95
N ARG A 573 0.46 -7.74 14.94
CA ARG A 573 -0.92 -7.72 14.44
C ARG A 573 -1.21 -9.04 13.75
N VAL A 574 -2.35 -9.65 14.06
CA VAL A 574 -2.86 -10.82 13.33
C VAL A 574 -4.18 -10.47 12.66
N ILE A 575 -4.27 -10.83 11.39
CA ILE A 575 -5.48 -10.74 10.59
C ILE A 575 -6.21 -12.09 10.67
N PRO A 576 -7.45 -12.15 11.23
CA PRO A 576 -8.17 -13.40 11.43
C PRO A 576 -8.30 -14.30 10.20
N GLU A 577 -8.59 -13.74 9.03
CA GLU A 577 -8.78 -14.51 7.79
C GLU A 577 -7.45 -15.07 7.25
N MET A 578 -6.37 -14.29 7.27
CA MET A 578 -5.03 -14.74 6.87
C MET A 578 -4.53 -15.86 7.80
N ALA A 579 -4.80 -15.73 9.11
CA ALA A 579 -4.38 -16.73 10.09
C ALA A 579 -5.10 -18.08 9.96
N ARG A 580 -6.25 -18.15 9.27
CA ARG A 580 -6.87 -19.44 8.88
C ARG A 580 -6.17 -20.12 7.72
N GLY A 581 -5.51 -19.36 6.82
CA GLY A 581 -4.69 -19.92 5.75
C GLY A 581 -3.39 -20.56 6.27
N GLY A 582 -2.94 -20.07 7.41
CA GLY A 582 -1.79 -20.60 8.15
C GLY A 582 -0.50 -19.84 7.86
N PHE A 583 0.41 -19.92 8.82
CA PHE A 583 1.68 -19.21 8.79
C PHE A 583 2.73 -19.96 9.63
N LEU A 584 4.00 -19.65 9.40
CA LEU A 584 5.10 -20.17 10.20
C LEU A 584 5.17 -19.44 11.55
N LEU A 585 4.81 -20.10 12.64
CA LEU A 585 4.79 -19.53 13.99
C LEU A 585 6.13 -19.65 14.73
N SER A 586 6.93 -20.67 14.42
CA SER A 586 8.24 -20.90 15.07
C SER A 586 9.22 -21.54 14.09
N PRO A 587 10.52 -21.18 14.09
CA PRO A 587 11.09 -20.02 14.78
C PRO A 587 10.50 -18.70 14.27
N LEU A 588 10.63 -17.64 15.06
CA LEU A 588 10.16 -16.29 14.72
C LEU A 588 11.11 -15.64 13.70
N VAL A 589 10.85 -15.88 12.41
CA VAL A 589 11.59 -15.30 11.27
C VAL A 589 11.11 -13.86 11.04
N VAL A 590 11.99 -12.86 11.23
CA VAL A 590 11.66 -11.43 11.05
C VAL A 590 12.48 -10.73 9.96
N ASN A 591 13.59 -11.33 9.50
CA ASN A 591 14.45 -10.77 8.47
C ASN A 591 14.98 -11.85 7.49
N THR A 592 15.70 -11.44 6.44
CA THR A 592 16.26 -12.34 5.42
C THR A 592 17.35 -13.28 5.95
N VAL A 593 18.12 -12.89 6.98
CA VAL A 593 19.10 -13.76 7.65
C VAL A 593 18.39 -14.94 8.31
N ASP A 594 17.31 -14.66 9.06
CA ASP A 594 16.49 -15.69 9.70
C ASP A 594 15.89 -16.67 8.67
N PHE A 595 15.48 -16.17 7.50
CA PHE A 595 14.94 -16.99 6.42
C PHE A 595 16.02 -17.89 5.79
N ALA A 596 17.20 -17.34 5.50
CA ALA A 596 18.34 -18.11 4.99
C ALA A 596 18.80 -19.18 5.99
N LEU A 597 18.80 -18.86 7.28
CA LEU A 597 19.03 -19.84 8.35
C LEU A 597 17.98 -20.94 8.37
N LEU A 598 16.68 -20.58 8.36
CA LEU A 598 15.58 -21.55 8.34
C LEU A 598 15.65 -22.49 7.13
N ALA A 599 15.96 -21.94 5.96
CA ALA A 599 16.06 -22.69 4.71
C ALA A 599 17.23 -23.69 4.71
N SER A 600 18.28 -23.43 5.50
CA SER A 600 19.58 -24.08 5.37
C SER A 600 19.87 -25.19 6.38
N ALA A 601 20.51 -26.25 5.88
CA ALA A 601 21.06 -27.38 6.61
C ALA A 601 22.41 -26.97 7.23
N THR A 602 22.35 -25.95 8.09
CA THR A 602 23.53 -25.44 8.78
C THR A 602 23.91 -26.33 9.98
N ASP A 603 25.12 -26.08 10.47
CA ASP A 603 25.77 -26.74 11.60
C ASP A 603 24.98 -26.60 12.92
N PRO A 604 25.39 -27.31 14.01
CA PRO A 604 24.69 -27.24 15.29
C PRO A 604 24.56 -25.84 15.90
N ALA A 605 25.52 -24.93 15.67
CA ALA A 605 25.50 -23.59 16.28
C ALA A 605 24.54 -22.65 15.55
N SER A 606 24.48 -22.72 14.23
CA SER A 606 23.45 -22.02 13.44
C SER A 606 22.02 -22.49 13.79
N ASN A 607 21.86 -23.79 14.07
CA ASN A 607 20.58 -24.32 14.59
C ASN A 607 20.28 -23.81 16.00
N ALA A 608 21.27 -23.64 16.87
CA ALA A 608 21.09 -23.03 18.18
C ALA A 608 20.63 -21.55 18.09
N LEU A 609 21.12 -20.79 17.10
CA LEU A 609 20.67 -19.42 16.85
C LEU A 609 19.18 -19.35 16.46
N LEU A 610 18.71 -20.25 15.57
CA LEU A 610 17.28 -20.42 15.28
C LEU A 610 16.48 -20.91 16.51
N ASP A 611 17.09 -21.76 17.34
CA ASP A 611 16.44 -22.32 18.52
C ASP A 611 16.14 -21.23 19.57
N LEU A 612 17.00 -20.22 19.71
CA LEU A 612 16.74 -19.01 20.51
C LEU A 612 15.48 -18.25 20.03
N GLN A 613 15.23 -18.23 18.71
CA GLN A 613 14.02 -17.65 18.10
C GLN A 613 12.79 -18.57 18.18
N SER A 614 12.88 -19.77 18.78
CA SER A 614 11.73 -20.66 18.90
C SER A 614 10.66 -20.07 19.81
N VAL A 615 9.43 -19.93 19.31
CA VAL A 615 8.29 -19.43 20.10
C VAL A 615 7.88 -20.48 21.13
N THR A 616 8.01 -20.14 22.41
CA THR A 616 7.68 -20.99 23.57
C THR A 616 6.22 -20.84 23.99
N SER A 617 5.64 -19.65 23.82
CA SER A 617 4.22 -19.42 24.03
C SER A 617 3.68 -18.30 23.13
N MET A 618 2.38 -18.34 22.86
CA MET A 618 1.66 -17.27 22.18
C MET A 618 0.37 -16.91 22.92
N THR A 619 -0.08 -15.66 22.82
CA THR A 619 -1.35 -15.20 23.39
C THR A 619 -2.11 -14.39 22.36
N VAL A 620 -3.37 -14.78 22.06
CA VAL A 620 -4.23 -14.04 21.12
C VAL A 620 -5.02 -12.99 21.90
N VAL A 621 -4.76 -11.70 21.64
CA VAL A 621 -5.26 -10.57 22.42
C VAL A 621 -6.00 -9.57 21.52
N PRO A 622 -7.32 -9.41 21.62
CA PRO A 622 -8.03 -8.29 20.99
C PRO A 622 -7.54 -6.95 21.58
N ALA A 623 -7.56 -5.88 20.78
CA ALA A 623 -7.36 -4.52 21.29
C ALA A 623 -8.33 -4.20 22.44
N SER A 624 -7.98 -3.23 23.31
CA SER A 624 -8.78 -2.88 24.49
C SER A 624 -10.26 -2.63 24.16
N GLY A 625 -11.16 -3.20 24.96
CA GLY A 625 -12.62 -3.22 24.71
C GLY A 625 -13.07 -4.18 23.59
N GLY A 626 -12.15 -4.83 22.88
CA GLY A 626 -12.42 -5.64 21.70
C GLY A 626 -13.00 -7.04 21.94
N THR A 627 -12.97 -7.53 23.18
CA THR A 627 -13.39 -8.91 23.53
C THR A 627 -14.84 -9.23 23.16
N LEU A 628 -15.76 -8.27 23.26
CA LEU A 628 -17.19 -8.43 22.90
C LEU A 628 -17.42 -8.64 21.39
N PHE A 629 -16.47 -8.25 20.56
CA PHE A 629 -16.56 -8.33 19.10
C PHE A 629 -16.05 -9.68 18.56
N TYR A 630 -15.37 -10.49 19.38
CA TYR A 630 -14.82 -11.79 19.01
C TYR A 630 -15.42 -12.93 19.87
N ARG A 631 -15.48 -14.14 19.30
CA ARG A 631 -15.86 -15.32 20.10
C ARG A 631 -14.73 -15.62 21.10
N PRO A 632 -15.05 -15.97 22.36
CA PRO A 632 -14.04 -16.13 23.41
C PRO A 632 -13.09 -17.30 23.19
N LYS A 633 -13.51 -18.34 22.44
CA LYS A 633 -12.69 -19.49 22.07
C LYS A 633 -12.12 -19.32 20.65
N VAL A 634 -10.80 -19.41 20.53
CA VAL A 634 -10.05 -19.50 19.27
C VAL A 634 -9.66 -20.96 19.06
N HIS A 635 -9.89 -21.50 17.86
CA HIS A 635 -9.36 -22.83 17.54
C HIS A 635 -7.96 -22.69 16.96
N VAL A 636 -7.02 -23.39 17.56
CA VAL A 636 -5.60 -23.40 17.19
C VAL A 636 -5.27 -24.79 16.69
N SER A 637 -4.70 -24.89 15.49
CA SER A 637 -4.06 -26.11 15.01
C SER A 637 -2.59 -25.85 14.74
N LEU A 638 -1.72 -26.69 15.30
CA LEU A 638 -0.27 -26.63 15.21
C LEU A 638 0.22 -27.89 14.49
N ALA A 639 1.14 -27.71 13.55
CA ALA A 639 1.82 -28.80 12.84
C ALA A 639 3.32 -28.52 12.75
N ARG A 640 4.13 -29.57 12.69
CA ARG A 640 5.55 -29.49 12.38
C ARG A 640 5.70 -29.39 10.87
N LEU A 641 6.39 -28.36 10.40
CA LEU A 641 6.75 -28.19 9.00
C LEU A 641 8.06 -28.94 8.74
N GLU A 642 7.95 -30.14 8.18
CA GLU A 642 9.08 -30.97 7.79
C GLU A 642 9.42 -30.71 6.32
N PHE A 643 10.68 -30.38 6.03
CA PHE A 643 11.21 -30.23 4.68
C PHE A 643 12.73 -30.51 4.69
N PRO A 644 13.32 -30.98 3.58
CA PRO A 644 14.76 -31.08 3.46
C PRO A 644 15.35 -29.67 3.35
N ARG A 645 16.24 -29.33 4.27
CA ARG A 645 16.99 -28.08 4.24
C ARG A 645 18.16 -28.16 3.26
N GLN A 646 18.59 -27.02 2.75
CA GLN A 646 19.59 -26.92 1.67
C GLN A 646 20.98 -26.52 2.17
N GLN A 647 22.03 -26.80 1.41
CA GLN A 647 23.35 -26.20 1.67
C GLN A 647 23.43 -24.86 0.95
N LEU A 648 23.84 -23.79 1.67
CA LEU A 648 24.03 -22.47 1.06
C LEU A 648 25.36 -22.42 0.32
N PRO A 649 25.42 -21.86 -0.91
CA PRO A 649 26.69 -21.62 -1.59
C PRO A 649 27.54 -20.61 -0.79
N LEU A 650 28.78 -21.00 -0.49
CA LEU A 650 29.69 -20.22 0.37
C LEU A 650 30.52 -19.21 -0.42
N ALA A 651 29.84 -18.32 -1.16
CA ALA A 651 30.46 -17.29 -1.98
C ALA A 651 29.78 -15.93 -1.78
N GLY A 652 30.51 -14.85 -2.08
CA GLY A 652 29.98 -13.48 -2.13
C GLY A 652 29.21 -13.05 -0.87
N ASP A 653 28.04 -12.45 -1.08
CA ASP A 653 27.18 -11.93 -0.02
C ASP A 653 26.60 -13.03 0.90
N LEU A 654 26.45 -14.26 0.41
CA LEU A 654 26.06 -15.40 1.24
C LEU A 654 27.18 -15.85 2.19
N ALA A 655 28.45 -15.73 1.76
CA ALA A 655 29.58 -15.92 2.68
C ALA A 655 29.62 -14.83 3.76
N ARG A 656 29.32 -13.56 3.41
CA ARG A 656 29.15 -12.48 4.41
C ARG A 656 28.01 -12.80 5.38
N LEU A 657 26.84 -13.21 4.89
CA LEU A 657 25.72 -13.61 5.73
C LEU A 657 26.08 -14.76 6.69
N LYS A 658 26.84 -15.76 6.24
CA LYS A 658 27.36 -16.80 7.13
C LYS A 658 28.33 -16.24 8.18
N SER A 659 29.19 -15.29 7.84
CA SER A 659 30.08 -14.66 8.83
C SER A 659 29.33 -13.88 9.92
N LEU A 660 28.20 -13.24 9.57
CA LEU A 660 27.32 -12.59 10.53
C LEU A 660 26.66 -13.59 11.49
N VAL A 661 26.33 -14.79 11.00
CA VAL A 661 25.87 -15.90 11.84
C VAL A 661 26.97 -16.36 12.80
N THR A 662 28.22 -16.50 12.35
CA THR A 662 29.38 -16.80 13.20
C THR A 662 29.55 -15.77 14.33
N LEU A 663 29.47 -14.48 14.00
CA LEU A 663 29.53 -13.39 14.99
C LEU A 663 28.33 -13.45 15.97
N ALA A 664 27.13 -13.73 15.48
CA ALA A 664 25.93 -13.84 16.31
C ALA A 664 26.00 -15.02 17.29
N ILE A 665 26.57 -16.16 16.88
CA ILE A 665 26.87 -17.29 17.77
C ILE A 665 27.88 -16.87 18.85
N GLY A 666 28.98 -16.22 18.45
CA GLY A 666 30.02 -15.72 19.36
C GLY A 666 29.50 -14.69 20.37
N MET A 667 28.51 -13.89 19.98
CA MET A 667 27.80 -12.93 20.84
C MET A 667 26.82 -13.63 21.79
N ALA A 668 26.07 -14.62 21.29
CA ALA A 668 25.16 -15.40 22.13
C ALA A 668 25.91 -16.14 23.25
N HIS A 669 27.14 -16.58 23.00
CA HIS A 669 28.01 -17.21 24.00
C HIS A 669 28.48 -16.25 25.12
N THR A 670 28.55 -14.93 24.87
CA THR A 670 28.84 -13.93 25.92
C THR A 670 27.58 -13.50 26.70
N GLY A 671 26.43 -14.14 26.43
CA GLY A 671 25.14 -13.81 27.03
C GLY A 671 24.45 -12.58 26.40
N VAL A 672 25.10 -11.93 25.43
CA VAL A 672 24.55 -10.80 24.68
C VAL A 672 23.63 -11.35 23.58
N ARG A 673 22.48 -10.73 23.37
CA ARG A 673 21.48 -11.22 22.39
C ARG A 673 21.75 -10.62 21.01
N PRO A 674 21.95 -11.43 19.96
CA PRO A 674 22.08 -10.93 18.60
C PRO A 674 20.87 -10.09 18.16
N ASP A 675 21.16 -8.98 17.48
CA ASP A 675 20.19 -8.10 16.83
C ASP A 675 20.71 -7.74 15.44
N PHE A 676 20.08 -8.30 14.41
CA PHE A 676 20.44 -8.02 13.02
C PHE A 676 19.73 -6.76 12.55
N ARG A 677 20.51 -5.79 12.08
CA ARG A 677 20.03 -4.52 11.53
C ARG A 677 20.45 -4.38 10.08
N VAL A 678 19.95 -3.32 9.46
CA VAL A 678 20.22 -2.96 8.07
C VAL A 678 20.95 -1.62 8.10
N ASP A 679 22.10 -1.52 7.43
CA ASP A 679 22.92 -0.31 7.39
C ASP A 679 22.43 0.71 6.34
N GLY A 680 23.11 1.86 6.23
CA GLY A 680 22.80 2.89 5.24
C GLY A 680 22.94 2.45 3.77
N ARG A 681 23.64 1.33 3.51
CA ARG A 681 23.77 0.70 2.18
C ARG A 681 22.78 -0.45 1.97
N ARG A 682 21.85 -0.63 2.90
CA ARG A 682 20.83 -1.69 2.93
C ARG A 682 21.38 -3.10 3.10
N GLU A 683 22.60 -3.25 3.60
CA GLU A 683 23.19 -4.55 3.91
C GLU A 683 22.85 -4.99 5.34
N ALA A 684 22.69 -6.31 5.55
CA ALA A 684 22.55 -6.87 6.89
C ALA A 684 23.85 -6.71 7.71
N VAL A 685 23.73 -6.33 8.98
CA VAL A 685 24.83 -6.16 9.94
C VAL A 685 24.40 -6.65 11.33
N LEU A 686 25.36 -7.07 12.16
CA LEU A 686 25.10 -7.46 13.55
C LEU A 686 25.34 -6.25 14.47
N LEU A 687 24.27 -5.73 15.08
CA LEU A 687 24.36 -4.63 16.05
C LEU A 687 25.18 -5.08 17.27
N ALA A 688 26.17 -4.28 17.62
CA ALA A 688 27.13 -4.52 18.68
C ALA A 688 27.33 -3.22 19.49
N HIS A 689 26.22 -2.71 20.01
CA HIS A 689 26.14 -1.44 20.75
C HIS A 689 27.22 -1.37 21.84
N ALA A 690 27.98 -0.28 21.89
CA ALA A 690 29.03 -0.15 22.89
C ALA A 690 28.44 -0.09 24.32
N THR A 691 29.07 -0.64 25.36
CA THR A 691 30.23 -1.55 25.31
C THR A 691 29.77 -3.00 25.05
N SER A 692 30.33 -3.69 24.05
CA SER A 692 30.01 -5.10 23.76
C SER A 692 31.24 -5.98 23.50
N SER A 693 31.06 -7.30 23.58
CA SER A 693 32.11 -8.28 23.30
C SER A 693 31.55 -9.55 22.63
N ILE A 694 32.25 -10.02 21.60
CA ILE A 694 31.94 -11.20 20.79
C ILE A 694 33.18 -12.11 20.77
N THR A 695 33.01 -13.41 20.99
CA THR A 695 34.13 -14.37 20.91
C THR A 695 33.94 -15.34 19.76
N VAL A 696 34.89 -15.36 18.80
CA VAL A 696 34.90 -16.26 17.64
C VAL A 696 36.09 -17.23 17.72
N PRO A 697 35.89 -18.56 17.68
CA PRO A 697 36.99 -19.53 17.70
C PRO A 697 37.97 -19.34 16.53
N LEU A 698 39.26 -19.58 16.77
CA LEU A 698 40.30 -19.56 15.73
C LEU A 698 40.61 -20.99 15.24
N PRO A 699 40.53 -21.26 13.91
CA PRO A 699 41.07 -22.47 13.32
C PRO A 699 42.59 -22.59 13.51
N ARG A 700 43.06 -23.84 13.62
CA ARG A 700 44.49 -24.15 13.81
C ARG A 700 45.24 -23.89 12.49
N ALA A 701 46.08 -22.85 12.49
CA ALA A 701 46.89 -22.30 11.37
C ALA A 701 46.37 -21.03 10.68
N SER A 702 45.33 -20.38 11.22
CA SER A 702 44.85 -19.08 10.72
C SER A 702 45.94 -18.00 10.70
N ALA A 703 46.22 -17.39 9.54
CA ALA A 703 47.28 -16.38 9.39
C ALA A 703 46.76 -14.93 9.47
N ARG A 704 45.55 -14.68 8.98
CA ARG A 704 44.93 -13.35 8.95
C ARG A 704 43.40 -13.46 9.09
N ALA A 705 42.77 -12.41 9.59
CA ALA A 705 41.32 -12.26 9.58
C ALA A 705 40.90 -10.96 8.92
N ARG A 706 39.88 -11.02 8.07
CA ARG A 706 39.16 -9.86 7.56
C ARG A 706 38.02 -9.53 8.51
N ILE A 707 37.92 -8.28 8.92
CA ILE A 707 36.80 -7.73 9.69
C ILE A 707 36.12 -6.61 8.92
N GLY A 708 34.82 -6.46 9.14
CA GLY A 708 34.07 -5.26 8.76
C GLY A 708 33.26 -4.76 9.92
N PHE A 709 33.16 -3.44 10.04
CA PHE A 709 32.63 -2.74 11.20
C PHE A 709 32.15 -1.35 10.80
N GLY A 710 31.37 -0.70 11.65
CA GLY A 710 30.83 0.63 11.37
C GLY A 710 29.76 1.03 12.38
N MET A 711 29.08 2.13 12.10
CA MET A 711 28.00 2.66 12.95
C MET A 711 26.77 2.93 12.08
N LEU A 712 25.57 2.67 12.62
CA LEU A 712 24.32 2.94 11.92
C LEU A 712 24.15 4.44 11.70
N ASP A 713 23.62 4.84 10.55
CA ASP A 713 23.55 6.25 10.15
C ASP A 713 22.76 7.14 11.13
N GLY A 714 21.73 6.59 11.78
CA GLY A 714 20.97 7.29 12.82
C GLY A 714 21.82 7.74 14.02
N ALA A 715 22.94 7.07 14.32
CA ALA A 715 23.85 7.44 15.42
C ALA A 715 24.40 8.88 15.30
N TRP A 716 24.62 9.34 14.07
CA TRP A 716 25.21 10.64 13.75
C TRP A 716 24.27 11.58 12.97
N GLN A 717 23.21 11.06 12.33
CA GLN A 717 22.18 11.87 11.67
C GLN A 717 21.09 12.36 12.64
N GLU A 718 20.66 11.50 13.56
CA GLU A 718 19.59 11.79 14.53
C GLU A 718 20.16 11.91 15.96
N GLY A 719 21.18 11.10 16.26
CA GLY A 719 21.87 11.04 17.53
C GLY A 719 23.02 12.04 17.70
N ARG A 720 23.74 11.86 18.80
CA ARG A 720 24.96 12.59 19.15
C ARG A 720 25.99 11.64 19.77
N THR A 721 26.38 10.61 19.01
CA THR A 721 27.50 9.73 19.40
C THR A 721 28.78 10.54 19.57
N ASP A 722 29.59 10.17 20.57
CA ASP A 722 30.96 10.69 20.75
C ASP A 722 32.03 9.79 20.11
N GLY A 723 31.61 8.69 19.48
CA GLY A 723 32.44 7.76 18.73
C GLY A 723 32.68 6.43 19.47
N VAL A 724 33.07 5.41 18.72
CA VAL A 724 33.29 4.05 19.25
C VAL A 724 34.68 3.56 18.89
N GLU A 725 35.41 3.01 19.87
CA GLU A 725 36.61 2.21 19.60
C GLU A 725 36.21 0.76 19.32
N PHE A 726 36.55 0.29 18.12
CA PHE A 726 36.51 -1.12 17.77
C PHE A 726 37.87 -1.73 18.09
N ARG A 727 37.88 -2.81 18.88
CA ARG A 727 39.12 -3.51 19.28
C ARG A 727 39.01 -4.99 18.94
N VAL A 728 40.11 -5.56 18.47
CA VAL A 728 40.25 -7.01 18.25
C VAL A 728 41.42 -7.51 19.07
N SER A 729 41.15 -8.51 19.89
CA SER A 729 42.10 -9.15 20.80
C SER A 729 42.18 -10.65 20.51
N VAL A 730 43.34 -11.26 20.70
CA VAL A 730 43.51 -12.71 20.65
C VAL A 730 43.45 -13.27 22.06
N LEU A 731 42.61 -14.29 22.25
CA LEU A 731 42.52 -15.03 23.49
C LEU A 731 43.55 -16.16 23.52
N ARG A 732 44.35 -16.20 24.59
CA ARG A 732 45.30 -17.28 24.92
C ARG A 732 45.19 -17.60 26.40
N ALA A 733 44.91 -18.84 26.77
CA ALA A 733 44.71 -19.27 28.15
C ALA A 733 43.75 -18.35 28.96
N GLY A 734 42.70 -17.86 28.29
CA GLY A 734 41.71 -16.93 28.87
C GLY A 734 42.15 -15.46 29.01
N GLN A 735 43.37 -15.09 28.61
CA GLN A 735 43.81 -13.68 28.57
C GLN A 735 43.65 -13.08 27.18
N ALA A 736 43.06 -11.88 27.12
CA ALA A 736 42.88 -11.10 25.89
C ALA A 736 44.11 -10.21 25.63
N GLN A 737 44.81 -10.47 24.53
CA GLN A 737 45.91 -9.62 24.05
C GLN A 737 45.42 -8.79 22.85
N PRO A 738 45.30 -7.45 22.95
CA PRO A 738 44.87 -6.62 21.84
C PRO A 738 45.90 -6.68 20.70
N ILE A 739 45.42 -6.88 19.47
CA ILE A 739 46.24 -6.95 18.25
C ILE A 739 45.90 -5.82 17.26
N TRP A 740 44.70 -5.22 17.38
CA TRP A 740 44.24 -4.15 16.51
C TRP A 740 43.17 -3.31 17.23
N SER A 741 43.16 -1.99 17.01
CA SER A 741 41.98 -1.18 17.27
C SER A 741 41.85 0.00 16.29
N ARG A 742 40.62 0.50 16.13
CA ARG A 742 40.31 1.74 15.40
C ARG A 742 39.11 2.43 16.03
N THR A 743 39.24 3.73 16.26
CA THR A 743 38.14 4.61 16.65
C THR A 743 37.42 5.16 15.43
N LEU A 744 36.08 5.20 15.46
CA LEU A 744 35.24 5.89 14.47
C LEU A 744 34.49 7.06 15.12
N ASP A 745 34.54 8.24 14.49
CA ASP A 745 33.76 9.42 14.86
C ASP A 745 32.98 9.95 13.63
N PRO A 746 31.88 9.29 13.24
CA PRO A 746 31.14 9.67 12.03
C PRO A 746 30.41 11.02 12.16
N LEU A 747 30.27 11.56 13.37
CA LEU A 747 29.67 12.87 13.60
C LEU A 747 30.61 13.98 13.08
N HIS A 748 31.88 13.97 13.51
CA HIS A 748 32.85 14.99 13.12
C HIS A 748 33.71 14.61 11.90
N ARG A 749 33.82 13.31 11.55
CA ARG A 749 34.65 12.81 10.44
C ARG A 749 33.79 12.08 9.40
N PRO A 750 33.53 12.70 8.23
CA PRO A 750 32.76 12.07 7.17
C PRO A 750 33.32 10.73 6.66
N ASP A 751 34.64 10.53 6.72
CA ASP A 751 35.31 9.31 6.24
C ASP A 751 35.09 8.07 7.16
N ASP A 752 34.67 8.30 8.40
CA ASP A 752 34.29 7.22 9.34
C ASP A 752 32.83 6.74 9.14
N ARG A 753 32.09 7.33 8.19
CA ARG A 753 30.69 6.97 7.89
C ARG A 753 30.57 5.73 6.99
N GLY A 754 29.50 4.97 7.19
CA GLY A 754 29.25 3.72 6.47
C GLY A 754 30.23 2.59 6.84
N ARG A 755 30.07 1.43 6.20
CA ARG A 755 30.88 0.24 6.50
C ARG A 755 32.37 0.47 6.20
N GLN A 756 33.18 0.24 7.21
CA GLN A 756 34.63 0.10 7.17
C GLN A 756 35.00 -1.39 7.08
N SER A 757 36.16 -1.73 6.50
CA SER A 757 36.69 -3.09 6.50
C SER A 757 38.21 -3.11 6.44
N GLY A 758 38.83 -4.19 6.90
CA GLY A 758 40.28 -4.34 6.91
C GLY A 758 40.72 -5.79 7.17
N TRP A 759 41.96 -6.08 6.80
CA TRP A 759 42.65 -7.31 7.20
C TRP A 759 43.49 -7.04 8.46
N ILE A 760 43.51 -8.02 9.36
CA ILE A 760 44.32 -8.04 10.58
C ILE A 760 45.18 -9.30 10.55
N GLU A 761 46.48 -9.16 10.77
CA GLU A 761 47.42 -10.28 10.91
C GLU A 761 47.21 -10.99 12.26
N LEU A 762 47.19 -12.32 12.25
CA LEU A 762 46.93 -13.14 13.43
C LEU A 762 48.23 -13.73 14.00
N PRO A 763 48.59 -13.46 15.27
CA PRO A 763 49.75 -14.08 15.89
C PRO A 763 49.49 -15.58 16.15
N PRO A 764 50.50 -16.45 15.95
CA PRO A 764 50.32 -17.90 16.01
C PRO A 764 49.90 -18.39 17.40
N GLY A 765 49.11 -19.46 17.46
CA GLY A 765 48.70 -20.10 18.72
C GLY A 765 47.69 -19.29 19.56
N GLY A 766 46.79 -18.54 18.92
CA GLY A 766 45.57 -18.05 19.55
C GLY A 766 44.46 -19.11 19.58
N GLU A 767 43.60 -19.08 20.61
CA GLU A 767 42.44 -19.98 20.74
C GLU A 767 41.17 -19.40 20.11
N ALA A 768 41.00 -18.08 20.23
CA ALA A 768 39.85 -17.35 19.71
C ALA A 768 40.18 -15.86 19.49
N LEU A 769 39.36 -15.18 18.70
CA LEU A 769 39.30 -13.74 18.60
C LEU A 769 38.20 -13.20 19.51
N GLN A 770 38.53 -12.15 20.25
CA GLN A 770 37.57 -11.34 20.97
C GLN A 770 37.43 -10.01 20.22
N LEU A 771 36.23 -9.74 19.71
CA LEU A 771 35.88 -8.50 19.01
C LEU A 771 35.06 -7.65 19.98
N GLU A 772 35.51 -6.43 20.23
CA GLU A 772 34.94 -5.53 21.23
C GLU A 772 34.55 -4.19 20.60
N THR A 773 33.43 -3.63 21.05
CA THR A 773 33.10 -2.21 20.85
C THR A 773 33.15 -1.53 22.21
N LEU A 774 33.85 -0.42 22.31
CA LEU A 774 34.12 0.30 23.56
C LEU A 774 33.60 1.74 23.43
N GLN A 775 32.86 2.19 24.44
CA GLN A 775 32.40 3.58 24.53
C GLN A 775 33.58 4.52 24.82
N LEU A 776 33.59 5.69 24.18
CA LEU A 776 34.56 6.75 24.50
C LEU A 776 34.04 7.66 25.62
N GLY A 777 32.73 7.91 25.64
CA GLY A 777 32.03 8.55 26.75
C GLY A 777 30.65 7.94 26.98
N SER A 778 29.66 8.43 26.23
CA SER A 778 28.24 8.16 26.43
C SER A 778 27.66 7.23 25.36
N ASP A 779 27.45 5.97 25.75
CA ASP A 779 26.94 4.89 24.89
C ASP A 779 25.58 5.13 24.20
N SER A 780 24.79 6.12 24.65
CA SER A 780 23.37 6.31 24.26
C SER A 780 23.08 6.38 22.76
N TRP A 781 24.08 6.71 21.93
CA TRP A 781 23.98 6.75 20.46
C TRP A 781 25.04 5.89 19.75
N ASP A 782 25.76 5.05 20.50
CA ASP A 782 26.90 4.26 20.02
C ASP A 782 26.45 2.96 19.33
N TRP A 783 25.56 3.13 18.35
CA TRP A 783 24.90 2.09 17.56
C TRP A 783 25.87 1.48 16.52
N SER A 784 26.96 0.97 17.04
CA SER A 784 28.04 0.28 16.35
C SER A 784 27.63 -1.14 15.94
N TYR A 785 28.25 -1.66 14.90
CA TYR A 785 27.98 -3.00 14.36
C TYR A 785 29.24 -3.68 13.84
N TRP A 786 29.19 -5.00 13.77
CA TRP A 786 30.09 -5.83 12.95
C TRP A 786 29.34 -6.30 11.70
N SER A 787 30.01 -6.29 10.55
CA SER A 787 29.41 -6.54 9.23
C SER A 787 30.00 -7.74 8.48
N GLU A 788 31.22 -8.17 8.82
CA GLU A 788 31.83 -9.41 8.33
C GLU A 788 32.92 -9.91 9.29
N ILE A 789 33.14 -11.23 9.33
CA ILE A 789 34.38 -11.85 9.81
C ILE A 789 34.77 -13.04 8.93
N THR A 790 35.92 -12.96 8.26
CA THR A 790 36.46 -14.07 7.46
C THR A 790 37.86 -14.39 7.94
N ILE A 791 38.06 -15.60 8.44
CA ILE A 791 39.38 -16.08 8.86
C ILE A 791 39.99 -16.82 7.67
N ASP A 792 41.26 -16.54 7.38
CA ASP A 792 42.01 -17.21 6.32
C ASP A 792 42.82 -18.37 6.90
N ASP A 793 42.35 -19.59 6.60
CA ASP A 793 42.84 -20.85 7.18
C ASP A 793 44.05 -21.42 6.44
N GLY A 794 44.58 -20.73 5.41
CA GLY A 794 45.84 -21.09 4.74
C GLY A 794 45.81 -22.28 3.78
N ASP A 795 44.78 -23.13 3.83
CA ASP A 795 44.64 -24.35 3.03
C ASP A 795 44.05 -24.14 1.61
N ALA A 796 44.02 -22.89 1.12
CA ALA A 796 43.69 -22.57 -0.27
C ALA A 796 44.90 -22.83 -1.21
N ALA A 797 45.34 -24.09 -1.29
CA ALA A 797 46.25 -24.54 -2.34
C ALA A 797 45.53 -24.46 -3.70
N ASP A 798 46.11 -23.66 -4.59
CA ASP A 798 45.73 -23.43 -5.99
C ASP A 798 45.12 -24.66 -6.70
N THR A 799 43.81 -24.61 -6.95
CA THR A 799 43.13 -25.47 -7.93
C THR A 799 42.54 -24.63 -9.07
N SER A 800 43.40 -23.82 -9.70
CA SER A 800 43.15 -23.25 -11.03
C SER A 800 44.17 -23.79 -12.05
N GLY A 801 43.91 -25.03 -12.48
CA GLY A 801 44.55 -25.69 -13.63
C GLY A 801 43.51 -26.23 -14.60
#